data_AF-A0A1V6B9J2-F1
#
_entry.id   AF-A0A1V6B9J2-F1
#
_cell.length_a   1.000
_cell.length_b   1.000
_cell.length_c   1.000
_cell.angle_alpha   90.00
_cell.angle_beta   90.00
_cell.angle_gamma   90.00
#
_symmetry.space_group_name_H-M   'P 1'
#
loop_
_entity.id
_entity.type
_entity.pdbx_description
1 polymer ?
#
loop_
_entity_poly.entity_id
_entity_poly.type
_entity_poly.pdbx_seq_one_letter_code
_entity_poly.pdbx_strand_id
1 'polypeptide(L)'
;MVFPQPYRAHLSLCISYKTETYLFTCSIKGVNKENSSEMFRRKKLLSQAPSTRTRLRLALYVGAASISGLVVLLLIVFNITKREMSKAAYAGIQTINTETFQTRDSVFRGSINIPVIGLLIDVKGGNAPVKLNSISFSLQGSSKPCFKNMENIKIWYTGSEKSFSPANMVYSGIAPAENQQRVDINRTIPQGISYFWITSDIKSDANPGQIIDAEVSSVVINGNSLLTLLAAPPGSKVIRNNKVMYSQSSGSFNDVNIWNSDRQGKGQHADIIPAANTCYFIQKGNEVTISGASEIPFISVEQSGKLTATKEYHMNELTVNSGGLIQANEANAGNAVIKKLTLEDGASYIHASSGEFAPVNANLSPTSNVVFLKYSQATFQNSFTWGNVSFDARDASDAEIGKAFKSVKGNFEIRNTGNGSLYTEGVAIMSIKGNFVMTNGSFEGVRKVNSKLVMNVGGEFMITGGTFKDVENNSTESARTTLNLFGDVTLTGGKILLNNARDDGSFINMMGMENPRVRWTQSDKAQVELCNVSVKPQKEVFLKGNKLGEIAEGRIMTVERNAKLWCATFQVTGQGKFMLSDYATLCIGHVKGISSTSDDGNIITGQRQFSSGANYVYYMNTTPQETGRFSTFPKEGTIRNLTIKKENPSQSVILSSDFFVTDQVKVSMGDLDKGNYKLSLSDMSQKNNLVN
;
A
#
# COMPACT_ATOMS: atom_id res chain seq x y z
N MET A 1 31.70 75.19 -30.70
CA MET A 1 31.22 76.20 -29.72
C MET A 1 29.82 75.81 -29.26
N VAL A 2 29.36 76.37 -28.12
CA VAL A 2 28.01 76.22 -27.53
C VAL A 2 27.75 74.93 -26.71
N PHE A 3 28.03 75.01 -25.41
CA PHE A 3 27.09 74.66 -24.30
C PHE A 3 26.13 75.88 -24.08
N PRO A 4 25.08 75.90 -23.21
CA PRO A 4 24.67 75.02 -22.07
C PRO A 4 23.21 74.47 -22.22
N GLN A 5 22.43 73.92 -21.25
CA GLN A 5 22.53 73.47 -19.83
C GLN A 5 21.46 72.34 -19.58
N PRO A 6 21.35 71.70 -18.39
CA PRO A 6 20.60 70.44 -18.16
C PRO A 6 19.42 70.55 -17.14
N TYR A 7 18.74 69.43 -16.83
CA TYR A 7 18.00 69.26 -15.55
C TYR A 7 18.07 67.83 -14.97
N ARG A 8 17.78 67.72 -13.66
CA ARG A 8 17.98 66.55 -12.77
C ARG A 8 16.83 65.52 -12.75
N ALA A 9 17.12 64.37 -12.15
CA ALA A 9 16.27 63.17 -12.01
C ALA A 9 15.17 63.24 -10.91
N HIS A 10 14.19 62.32 -10.97
CA HIS A 10 13.93 61.33 -9.90
C HIS A 10 13.03 60.15 -10.35
N LEU A 11 13.03 59.07 -9.54
CA LEU A 11 12.41 57.75 -9.78
C LEU A 11 10.86 57.72 -9.82
N SER A 12 10.32 56.69 -10.50
CA SER A 12 9.14 55.93 -10.02
C SER A 12 9.15 54.48 -10.54
N LEU A 13 8.42 53.61 -9.85
CA LEU A 13 8.51 52.14 -9.90
C LEU A 13 7.24 51.52 -10.51
N CYS A 14 7.35 50.36 -11.19
CA CYS A 14 6.58 49.10 -10.96
C CYS A 14 6.33 48.24 -12.24
N ILE A 15 6.04 46.94 -12.00
CA ILE A 15 5.33 45.94 -12.84
C ILE A 15 6.14 44.91 -13.69
N SER A 16 6.07 43.65 -13.20
CA SER A 16 5.89 42.35 -13.92
C SER A 16 7.06 41.48 -14.48
N TYR A 17 7.17 40.27 -13.90
CA TYR A 17 7.45 38.92 -14.47
C TYR A 17 8.23 38.78 -15.81
N LYS A 18 9.29 37.94 -15.91
CA LYS A 18 9.22 36.45 -15.89
C LYS A 18 10.60 35.77 -15.79
N THR A 19 10.61 34.54 -15.25
CA THR A 19 11.54 33.39 -15.48
C THR A 19 12.95 33.61 -16.08
N GLU A 20 14.01 33.17 -15.36
CA GLU A 20 14.84 32.02 -15.79
C GLU A 20 15.87 31.53 -14.73
N THR A 21 16.41 30.33 -14.96
CA THR A 21 17.26 29.54 -14.06
C THR A 21 18.72 30.01 -14.08
N TYR A 22 19.34 30.26 -12.91
CA TYR A 22 20.79 30.50 -12.82
C TYR A 22 21.50 29.50 -11.91
N LEU A 23 22.45 28.76 -12.50
CA LEU A 23 23.49 28.05 -11.75
C LEU A 23 24.39 29.08 -11.06
N PHE A 24 24.59 28.94 -9.75
CA PHE A 24 25.69 29.60 -9.06
C PHE A 24 26.96 28.74 -9.12
N THR A 25 27.84 29.10 -10.04
CA THR A 25 29.24 28.68 -10.03
C THR A 25 29.98 29.42 -8.91
N CYS A 26 30.61 28.70 -7.99
CA CYS A 26 31.57 29.31 -7.06
C CYS A 26 32.96 29.29 -7.70
N SER A 27 33.54 30.47 -7.89
CA SER A 27 34.90 30.64 -8.41
C SER A 27 35.94 30.44 -7.30
N ILE A 28 36.92 29.57 -7.53
CA ILE A 28 38.15 29.51 -6.73
C ILE A 28 39.27 30.09 -7.60
N LYS A 29 39.85 31.22 -7.18
CA LYS A 29 41.09 31.73 -7.76
C LYS A 29 42.22 30.76 -7.41
N GLY A 30 42.93 30.28 -8.44
CA GLY A 30 43.88 29.18 -8.30
C GLY A 30 45.30 29.58 -7.89
N VAL A 31 46.14 28.56 -7.76
CA VAL A 31 47.60 28.62 -7.86
C VAL A 31 48.02 27.55 -8.87
N ASN A 32 49.14 27.77 -9.56
CA ASN A 32 49.48 27.14 -10.84
C ASN A 32 49.93 25.66 -10.76
N LYS A 33 49.92 25.05 -11.97
CA LYS A 33 50.90 24.09 -12.54
C LYS A 33 52.21 23.92 -11.74
N GLU A 34 52.91 22.77 -11.75
CA GLU A 34 53.26 21.96 -12.94
C GLU A 34 53.88 20.57 -12.58
N ASN A 35 54.26 19.79 -13.60
CA ASN A 35 55.29 18.73 -13.59
C ASN A 35 54.99 17.33 -12.98
N SER A 36 54.58 16.43 -13.89
CA SER A 36 55.32 15.23 -14.34
C SER A 36 55.85 14.19 -13.32
N SER A 37 55.38 12.96 -13.51
CA SER A 37 56.13 11.68 -13.43
C SER A 37 57.16 11.47 -12.31
N GLU A 38 56.93 10.47 -11.46
CA GLU A 38 57.78 9.28 -11.52
C GLU A 38 57.18 7.98 -10.95
N MET A 39 57.57 6.91 -11.64
CA MET A 39 57.54 5.50 -11.28
C MET A 39 58.21 5.26 -9.91
N PHE A 40 57.77 4.28 -9.09
CA PHE A 40 58.61 3.13 -8.66
C PHE A 40 57.97 2.18 -7.62
N ARG A 41 58.12 0.88 -7.91
CA ARG A 41 58.20 -0.31 -7.02
C ARG A 41 57.25 -0.46 -5.81
N ARG A 42 56.33 -1.42 -5.95
CA ARG A 42 56.08 -2.45 -4.92
C ARG A 42 57.42 -3.02 -4.40
N LYS A 43 57.59 -3.09 -3.08
CA LYS A 43 58.41 -4.13 -2.43
C LYS A 43 57.56 -4.93 -1.44
N LYS A 44 57.89 -6.22 -1.36
CA LYS A 44 57.15 -7.31 -0.73
C LYS A 44 57.93 -7.74 0.51
N LEU A 45 57.26 -8.02 1.64
CA LEU A 45 57.65 -9.09 2.56
C LEU A 45 56.53 -9.41 3.57
N LEU A 46 56.51 -10.68 3.99
CA LEU A 46 55.50 -11.31 4.85
C LEU A 46 55.79 -10.99 6.33
N SER A 47 54.86 -11.08 7.29
CA SER A 47 54.22 -12.35 7.69
C SER A 47 53.35 -12.17 8.94
N GLN A 48 52.61 -13.24 9.29
CA GLN A 48 51.95 -13.52 10.57
C GLN A 48 50.68 -12.72 10.93
N ALA A 49 49.69 -13.50 11.37
CA ALA A 49 48.44 -13.11 12.02
C ALA A 49 48.21 -14.16 13.14
N PRO A 50 47.19 -14.04 14.01
CA PRO A 50 46.38 -12.87 14.36
C PRO A 50 46.33 -12.62 15.89
N SER A 51 45.92 -11.42 16.33
CA SER A 51 44.89 -11.27 17.39
C SER A 51 44.60 -9.80 17.73
N THR A 52 43.32 -9.55 18.04
CA THR A 52 42.81 -8.44 18.88
C THR A 52 43.51 -7.08 18.81
N ARG A 53 42.93 -6.15 18.04
CA ARG A 53 42.61 -4.80 18.57
C ARG A 53 41.51 -4.10 17.76
N THR A 54 40.33 -4.05 18.34
CA THR A 54 39.25 -3.14 17.92
C THR A 54 39.66 -1.69 18.22
N ARG A 55 40.27 -1.00 17.25
CA ARG A 55 40.27 0.47 17.21
C ARG A 55 40.07 0.93 15.77
N LEU A 56 38.86 1.38 15.49
CA LEU A 56 38.48 2.04 14.25
C LEU A 56 39.31 3.32 14.09
N ARG A 57 40.23 3.34 13.13
CA ARG A 57 40.88 4.56 12.63
C ARG A 57 40.70 4.59 11.12
N LEU A 58 39.62 5.22 10.67
CA LEU A 58 39.50 5.66 9.29
C LEU A 58 39.52 7.18 9.29
N ALA A 59 40.70 7.75 9.04
CA ALA A 59 40.85 9.19 8.85
C ALA A 59 40.19 9.60 7.52
N LEU A 60 39.51 10.75 7.51
CA LEU A 60 38.92 11.31 6.31
C LEU A 60 40.02 11.64 5.29
N TYR A 61 39.79 11.27 4.03
CA TYR A 61 40.18 12.10 2.90
C TYR A 61 38.93 12.29 2.03
N VAL A 62 38.27 13.43 2.20
CA VAL A 62 37.13 13.84 1.35
C VAL A 62 37.69 14.60 0.16
N GLY A 63 37.62 13.97 -1.01
CA GLY A 63 38.05 14.53 -2.29
C GLY A 63 37.15 14.07 -3.42
N ALA A 64 36.04 14.78 -3.63
CA ALA A 64 35.26 14.81 -4.88
C ALA A 64 34.87 13.47 -5.58
N ALA A 65 34.27 12.52 -4.85
CA ALA A 65 33.33 11.50 -5.37
C ALA A 65 32.77 10.71 -4.17
N SER A 66 31.52 10.28 -4.08
CA SER A 66 30.30 10.44 -4.90
C SER A 66 29.09 10.17 -4.01
N ILE A 67 27.87 10.52 -4.43
CA ILE A 67 26.62 10.17 -3.70
C ILE A 67 26.53 8.64 -3.50
N SER A 68 27.06 7.86 -4.45
CA SER A 68 27.21 6.40 -4.37
C SER A 68 28.02 5.94 -3.15
N GLY A 69 29.02 6.71 -2.69
CA GLY A 69 29.77 6.39 -1.48
C GLY A 69 28.93 6.50 -0.21
N LEU A 70 28.06 7.51 -0.13
CA LEU A 70 27.09 7.66 0.98
C LEU A 70 26.01 6.57 0.91
N VAL A 71 25.50 6.26 -0.29
CA VAL A 71 24.51 5.18 -0.50
C VAL A 71 25.11 3.81 -0.20
N VAL A 72 26.35 3.54 -0.58
CA VAL A 72 27.05 2.29 -0.24
C VAL A 72 27.37 2.22 1.24
N LEU A 73 27.78 3.32 1.88
CA LEU A 73 27.95 3.37 3.34
C LEU A 73 26.62 3.10 4.05
N LEU A 74 25.53 3.74 3.61
CA LEU A 74 24.18 3.49 4.14
C LEU A 74 23.72 2.05 3.90
N LEU A 75 23.97 1.47 2.73
CA LEU A 75 23.66 0.05 2.44
C LEU A 75 24.51 -0.91 3.27
N ILE A 76 25.79 -0.61 3.50
CA ILE A 76 26.68 -1.41 4.36
C ILE A 76 26.22 -1.30 5.81
N VAL A 77 25.96 -0.09 6.32
CA VAL A 77 25.41 0.13 7.66
C VAL A 77 24.07 -0.58 7.79
N PHE A 78 23.12 -0.37 6.87
CA PHE A 78 21.78 -0.98 6.91
C PHE A 78 21.84 -2.52 6.80
N ASN A 79 22.76 -3.09 6.01
CA ASN A 79 22.99 -4.53 5.95
C ASN A 79 23.71 -5.07 7.20
N ILE A 80 24.61 -4.31 7.82
CA ILE A 80 25.22 -4.68 9.12
C ILE A 80 24.15 -4.62 10.22
N THR A 81 23.38 -3.54 10.31
CA THR A 81 22.26 -3.41 11.25
C THR A 81 21.24 -4.52 11.01
N LYS A 82 20.87 -4.83 9.76
CA LYS A 82 20.04 -6.01 9.46
C LYS A 82 20.68 -7.30 9.92
N ARG A 83 21.97 -7.54 9.67
CA ARG A 83 22.66 -8.80 10.04
C ARG A 83 22.80 -8.96 11.56
N GLU A 84 23.06 -7.89 12.29
CA GLU A 84 23.10 -7.91 13.76
C GLU A 84 21.68 -7.99 14.35
N MET A 85 20.66 -7.36 13.75
CA MET A 85 19.24 -7.61 14.09
C MET A 85 18.83 -9.06 13.81
N SER A 86 19.27 -9.67 12.71
CA SER A 86 19.02 -11.09 12.39
C SER A 86 19.70 -12.03 13.38
N LYS A 87 20.91 -11.70 13.86
CA LYS A 87 21.58 -12.45 14.94
C LYS A 87 20.87 -12.27 16.29
N ALA A 88 20.45 -11.05 16.63
CA ALA A 88 19.70 -10.77 17.85
C ALA A 88 18.36 -11.53 17.87
N ALA A 89 17.65 -11.58 16.73
CA ALA A 89 16.44 -12.36 16.55
C ALA A 89 16.66 -13.87 16.72
N TYR A 90 17.84 -14.40 16.34
CA TYR A 90 18.22 -15.80 16.56
C TYR A 90 18.66 -16.10 18.01
N ALA A 91 18.95 -15.06 18.81
CA ALA A 91 19.40 -15.17 20.19
C ALA A 91 18.31 -14.82 21.24
N GLY A 92 17.07 -14.55 20.81
CA GLY A 92 15.98 -14.15 21.69
C GLY A 92 16.12 -12.75 22.32
N ILE A 93 17.09 -11.95 21.89
CA ILE A 93 17.38 -10.62 22.44
C ILE A 93 16.30 -9.65 21.95
N GLN A 94 15.60 -9.00 22.88
CA GLN A 94 14.68 -7.91 22.58
C GLN A 94 15.47 -6.61 22.32
N THR A 95 15.23 -5.99 21.17
CA THR A 95 15.76 -4.68 20.80
C THR A 95 14.60 -3.70 20.58
N ILE A 96 14.81 -2.44 20.98
CA ILE A 96 13.78 -1.40 20.92
C ILE A 96 14.38 -0.18 20.24
N ASN A 97 13.82 0.18 19.09
CA ASN A 97 14.18 1.40 18.37
C ASN A 97 13.11 2.48 18.62
N THR A 98 13.55 3.73 18.65
CA THR A 98 12.65 4.90 18.77
C THR A 98 13.01 5.95 17.73
N GLU A 99 12.03 6.42 16.98
CA GLU A 99 12.18 7.44 15.95
C GLU A 99 11.08 8.50 16.11
N THR A 100 11.42 9.77 15.94
CA THR A 100 10.44 10.87 15.92
C THR A 100 10.26 11.40 14.51
N PHE A 101 9.08 11.95 14.22
CA PHE A 101 8.80 12.59 12.93
C PHE A 101 7.72 13.67 13.07
N GLN A 102 7.77 14.64 12.16
CA GLN A 102 6.86 15.78 12.11
C GLN A 102 6.50 16.12 10.67
N THR A 103 5.48 16.97 10.51
CA THR A 103 5.10 17.57 9.22
C THR A 103 5.41 19.06 9.21
N ARG A 104 5.48 19.64 8.00
CA ARG A 104 5.61 21.09 7.81
C ARG A 104 4.40 21.61 7.05
N ASP A 105 3.48 22.25 7.78
CA ASP A 105 2.16 22.62 7.30
C ASP A 105 1.60 23.82 8.09
N SER A 106 0.39 24.28 7.73
CA SER A 106 -0.27 25.41 8.37
C SER A 106 -1.56 24.96 9.05
N VAL A 107 -1.80 25.44 10.26
CA VAL A 107 -2.93 25.05 11.11
C VAL A 107 -3.86 26.23 11.35
N PHE A 108 -5.17 25.98 11.36
CA PHE A 108 -6.16 27.02 11.71
C PHE A 108 -6.15 27.29 13.21
N ARG A 109 -6.37 28.56 13.58
CA ARG A 109 -6.75 28.90 14.96
C ARG A 109 -8.02 28.17 15.33
N GLY A 110 -8.14 27.79 16.61
CA GLY A 110 -9.29 27.04 17.10
C GLY A 110 -9.26 25.53 16.84
N SER A 111 -8.36 25.00 16.00
CA SER A 111 -8.27 23.56 15.72
C SER A 111 -7.91 22.73 16.96
N ILE A 112 -8.50 21.54 17.08
CA ILE A 112 -8.26 20.59 18.19
C ILE A 112 -7.43 19.38 17.75
N ASN A 113 -6.76 18.73 18.70
CA ASN A 113 -6.02 17.49 18.54
C ASN A 113 -4.96 17.54 17.42
N ILE A 114 -4.32 18.70 17.19
CA ILE A 114 -3.36 18.89 16.10
C ILE A 114 -2.07 18.12 16.43
N PRO A 115 -1.64 17.14 15.60
CA PRO A 115 -0.46 16.33 15.87
C PRO A 115 0.82 17.16 15.70
N VAL A 116 1.46 17.51 16.83
CA VAL A 116 2.68 18.33 16.86
C VAL A 116 3.90 17.49 16.55
N ILE A 117 3.98 16.27 17.11
CA ILE A 117 5.07 15.31 16.87
C ILE A 117 4.57 13.86 16.99
N GLY A 118 5.03 13.02 16.07
CA GLY A 118 4.83 11.57 16.08
C GLY A 118 6.06 10.84 16.63
N LEU A 119 5.83 9.76 17.36
CA LEU A 119 6.83 8.88 17.96
C LEU A 119 6.55 7.44 17.51
N LEU A 120 7.52 6.83 16.83
CA LEU A 120 7.55 5.42 16.46
C LEU A 120 8.36 4.67 17.52
N ILE A 121 7.79 3.59 18.06
CA ILE A 121 8.48 2.60 18.90
C ILE A 121 8.42 1.26 18.15
N ASP A 122 9.57 0.64 17.90
CA ASP A 122 9.68 -0.62 17.15
C ASP A 122 10.39 -1.68 18.01
N VAL A 123 9.60 -2.66 18.45
CA VAL A 123 10.00 -3.73 19.37
C VAL A 123 10.30 -5.00 18.57
N LYS A 124 11.58 -5.36 18.45
CA LYS A 124 12.03 -6.54 17.70
C LYS A 124 12.63 -7.58 18.65
N GLY A 125 12.48 -8.86 18.31
CA GLY A 125 12.93 -9.96 19.16
C GLY A 125 12.13 -10.09 20.45
N GLY A 126 12.39 -11.18 21.19
CA GLY A 126 11.53 -11.63 22.29
C GLY A 126 10.14 -12.08 21.83
N ASN A 127 9.37 -12.71 22.73
CA ASN A 127 7.96 -13.10 22.48
C ASN A 127 6.96 -12.38 23.39
N ALA A 128 7.42 -11.39 24.16
CA ALA A 128 6.65 -10.71 25.20
C ALA A 128 6.41 -9.23 24.85
N PRO A 129 5.17 -8.71 25.04
CA PRO A 129 4.88 -7.28 25.02
C PRO A 129 5.76 -6.50 26.02
N VAL A 130 6.01 -5.22 25.73
CA VAL A 130 6.78 -4.31 26.61
C VAL A 130 5.89 -3.27 27.27
N LYS A 131 6.27 -2.76 28.43
CA LYS A 131 5.56 -1.68 29.12
C LYS A 131 6.25 -0.34 28.87
N LEU A 132 5.61 0.56 28.14
CA LEU A 132 5.98 1.97 28.07
C LEU A 132 5.57 2.64 29.38
N ASN A 133 6.54 2.95 30.23
CA ASN A 133 6.33 3.61 31.50
C ASN A 133 6.05 5.10 31.33
N SER A 134 6.84 5.82 30.53
CA SER A 134 6.72 7.28 30.38
C SER A 134 7.28 7.80 29.06
N ILE A 135 6.79 8.95 28.61
CA ILE A 135 7.36 9.76 27.52
C ILE A 135 7.85 11.09 28.12
N SER A 136 9.02 11.56 27.69
CA SER A 136 9.54 12.91 28.00
C SER A 136 9.66 13.74 26.73
N PHE A 137 9.07 14.93 26.73
CA PHE A 137 9.02 15.82 25.58
C PHE A 137 9.15 17.29 26.01
N SER A 138 9.39 18.20 25.07
CA SER A 138 9.31 19.64 25.31
C SER A 138 8.69 20.35 24.10
N LEU A 139 8.26 21.60 24.27
CA LEU A 139 7.82 22.47 23.17
C LEU A 139 8.96 23.31 22.58
N GLN A 140 10.20 22.81 22.66
CA GLN A 140 11.33 23.46 22.00
C GLN A 140 11.09 23.59 20.49
N GLY A 141 11.48 24.73 19.92
CA GLY A 141 11.14 25.14 18.56
C GLY A 141 9.85 25.98 18.46
N SER A 142 8.91 25.86 19.41
CA SER A 142 7.68 26.67 19.41
C SER A 142 7.96 28.16 19.69
N SER A 143 7.11 29.00 19.12
CA SER A 143 7.01 30.43 19.47
C SER A 143 6.66 30.62 20.95
N LYS A 144 7.40 31.51 21.62
CA LYS A 144 7.28 31.79 23.06
C LYS A 144 6.47 33.06 23.35
N PRO A 145 5.72 33.12 24.47
CA PRO A 145 5.42 32.00 25.37
C PRO A 145 4.36 31.06 24.75
N CYS A 146 4.57 29.76 24.88
CA CYS A 146 3.82 28.73 24.16
C CYS A 146 2.32 28.70 24.54
N PHE A 147 1.99 28.97 25.81
CA PHE A 147 0.63 28.99 26.35
C PHE A 147 -0.28 30.07 25.74
N LYS A 148 0.26 31.06 25.01
CA LYS A 148 -0.54 32.05 24.27
C LYS A 148 -1.10 31.51 22.95
N ASN A 149 -0.61 30.37 22.48
CA ASN A 149 -0.94 29.84 21.15
C ASN A 149 -1.56 28.43 21.22
N MET A 150 -1.27 27.69 22.30
CA MET A 150 -1.63 26.29 22.50
C MET A 150 -2.35 26.09 23.84
N GLU A 151 -3.09 24.99 23.94
CA GLU A 151 -3.67 24.45 25.18
C GLU A 151 -3.92 22.95 25.07
N ASN A 152 -4.22 22.29 26.20
CA ASN A 152 -4.64 20.89 26.26
C ASN A 152 -3.74 19.92 25.48
N ILE A 153 -2.46 19.81 25.86
CA ILE A 153 -1.59 18.81 25.27
C ILE A 153 -2.06 17.41 25.69
N LYS A 154 -2.13 16.50 24.71
CA LYS A 154 -2.65 15.14 24.81
C LYS A 154 -1.71 14.16 24.13
N ILE A 155 -1.76 12.90 24.54
CA ILE A 155 -0.99 11.81 23.95
C ILE A 155 -1.95 10.73 23.44
N TRP A 156 -1.75 10.29 22.20
CA TRP A 156 -2.59 9.31 21.51
C TRP A 156 -1.77 8.10 21.05
N TYR A 157 -2.44 6.98 20.75
CA TYR A 157 -1.83 5.75 20.27
C TYR A 157 -2.57 5.18 19.06
N THR A 158 -1.90 5.02 17.91
CA THR A 158 -2.52 4.56 16.65
C THR A 158 -2.12 3.14 16.24
N GLY A 159 -1.50 2.37 17.14
CA GLY A 159 -1.08 1.00 16.84
C GLY A 159 0.02 0.97 15.77
N SER A 160 -0.09 0.05 14.81
CA SER A 160 0.83 -0.06 13.67
C SER A 160 0.67 1.08 12.64
N GLU A 161 -0.37 1.90 12.74
CA GLU A 161 -0.67 2.91 11.73
C GLU A 161 0.15 4.19 11.94
N LYS A 162 0.93 4.56 10.92
CA LYS A 162 1.72 5.82 10.86
C LYS A 162 0.83 7.06 10.65
N SER A 163 -0.48 6.88 10.61
CA SER A 163 -1.47 7.94 10.44
C SER A 163 -2.10 8.33 11.78
N PHE A 164 -2.29 9.62 12.00
CA PHE A 164 -2.92 10.11 13.23
C PHE A 164 -4.42 9.83 13.22
N SER A 165 -4.97 9.40 14.36
CA SER A 165 -6.41 9.31 14.60
C SER A 165 -6.74 9.61 16.08
N PRO A 166 -7.76 10.44 16.37
CA PRO A 166 -8.18 10.78 17.72
C PRO A 166 -9.09 9.71 18.36
N ALA A 167 -8.91 8.43 18.00
CA ALA A 167 -9.72 7.33 18.53
C ALA A 167 -9.25 6.84 19.92
N ASN A 168 -7.94 6.83 20.15
CA ASN A 168 -7.30 6.16 21.29
C ASN A 168 -6.43 7.14 22.09
N MET A 169 -7.06 7.93 22.95
CA MET A 169 -6.35 8.82 23.87
C MET A 169 -5.67 7.99 24.96
N VAL A 170 -4.44 8.35 25.30
CA VAL A 170 -3.62 7.71 26.34
C VAL A 170 -3.41 8.64 27.52
N TYR A 171 -3.29 9.94 27.26
CA TYR A 171 -3.15 10.98 28.28
C TYR A 171 -3.76 12.30 27.79
N SER A 172 -4.24 13.14 28.70
CA SER A 172 -4.81 14.46 28.38
C SER A 172 -4.58 15.48 29.51
N GLY A 173 -4.78 16.77 29.20
CA GLY A 173 -4.80 17.84 30.20
C GLY A 173 -3.43 18.37 30.60
N ILE A 174 -2.41 18.16 29.77
CA ILE A 174 -1.08 18.73 30.00
C ILE A 174 -1.11 20.20 29.58
N ALA A 175 -0.74 21.10 30.49
CA ALA A 175 -0.59 22.52 30.17
C ALA A 175 0.68 22.74 29.33
N PRO A 176 0.66 23.58 28.27
CA PRO A 176 1.86 23.94 27.52
C PRO A 176 2.92 24.61 28.40
N ALA A 177 4.15 24.11 28.34
CA ALA A 177 5.30 24.69 29.02
C ALA A 177 6.55 24.60 28.11
N GLU A 178 7.45 25.57 28.23
CA GLU A 178 8.71 25.61 27.49
C GLU A 178 9.74 24.60 28.01
N ASN A 179 9.63 24.18 29.26
CA ASN A 179 10.53 23.22 29.91
C ASN A 179 10.13 21.77 29.57
N GLN A 180 11.08 20.84 29.71
CA GLN A 180 10.83 19.41 29.53
C GLN A 180 9.71 18.92 30.47
N GLN A 181 8.72 18.24 29.88
CA GLN A 181 7.62 17.59 30.56
C GLN A 181 7.80 16.07 30.49
N ARG A 182 7.56 15.39 31.61
CA ARG A 182 7.51 13.93 31.69
C ARG A 182 6.08 13.50 31.96
N VAL A 183 5.58 12.54 31.19
CA VAL A 183 4.23 11.98 31.32
C VAL A 183 4.33 10.49 31.52
N ASP A 184 3.76 9.99 32.62
CA ASP A 184 3.68 8.56 32.88
C ASP A 184 2.48 7.96 32.12
N ILE A 185 2.77 6.96 31.29
CA ILE A 185 1.87 6.32 30.32
C ILE A 185 1.43 4.93 30.79
N ASN A 186 2.37 4.16 31.38
CA ASN A 186 2.17 2.81 31.92
C ASN A 186 1.42 1.81 30.99
N ARG A 187 1.55 1.95 29.66
CA ARG A 187 0.83 1.17 28.65
C ARG A 187 1.65 -0.03 28.15
N THR A 188 1.00 -1.18 27.99
CA THR A 188 1.59 -2.35 27.32
C THR A 188 1.54 -2.17 25.79
N ILE A 189 2.64 -2.45 25.11
CA ILE A 189 2.85 -2.33 23.66
C ILE A 189 3.20 -3.72 23.10
N PRO A 190 2.57 -4.16 21.99
CA PRO A 190 2.88 -5.44 21.35
C PRO A 190 4.29 -5.47 20.74
N GLN A 191 4.72 -6.65 20.29
CA GLN A 191 5.88 -6.76 19.41
C GLN A 191 5.59 -6.09 18.05
N GLY A 192 6.62 -5.52 17.43
CA GLY A 192 6.54 -4.78 16.17
C GLY A 192 6.44 -3.27 16.36
N ILE A 193 5.88 -2.59 15.36
CA ILE A 193 5.81 -1.12 15.30
C ILE A 193 4.58 -0.62 16.07
N SER A 194 4.76 0.49 16.77
CA SER A 194 3.72 1.18 17.52
C SER A 194 3.91 2.69 17.50
N TYR A 195 2.88 3.42 17.08
CA TYR A 195 2.88 4.87 16.93
C TYR A 195 2.15 5.57 18.08
N PHE A 196 2.81 6.60 18.60
CA PHE A 196 2.27 7.55 19.57
C PHE A 196 2.32 8.96 18.99
N TRP A 197 1.43 9.83 19.43
CA TRP A 197 1.34 11.21 18.96
C TRP A 197 1.15 12.16 20.11
N ILE A 198 1.93 13.24 20.13
CA ILE A 198 1.72 14.37 21.03
C ILE A 198 0.97 15.43 20.22
N THR A 199 -0.23 15.78 20.68
CA THR A 199 -1.09 16.77 20.03
C THR A 199 -1.35 17.95 20.95
N SER A 200 -1.64 19.12 20.38
CA SER A 200 -2.18 20.26 21.12
C SER A 200 -3.51 20.71 20.52
N ASP A 201 -4.36 21.33 21.33
CA ASP A 201 -5.40 22.23 20.82
C ASP A 201 -4.77 23.61 20.57
N ILE A 202 -5.24 24.31 19.53
CA ILE A 202 -4.75 25.63 19.13
C ILE A 202 -5.82 26.65 19.53
N LYS A 203 -5.44 27.63 20.33
CA LYS A 203 -6.41 28.59 20.89
C LYS A 203 -7.09 29.39 19.77
N SER A 204 -8.35 29.77 19.97
CA SER A 204 -9.12 30.62 19.05
C SER A 204 -8.50 32.01 18.88
N ASP A 205 -7.91 32.54 19.96
CA ASP A 205 -7.22 33.82 20.06
C ASP A 205 -5.71 33.75 19.78
N ALA A 206 -5.19 32.58 19.40
CA ALA A 206 -3.76 32.37 19.14
C ALA A 206 -3.17 33.40 18.16
N ASN A 207 -1.89 33.72 18.30
CA ASN A 207 -1.26 34.74 17.48
C ASN A 207 -0.95 34.17 16.07
N PRO A 208 -1.38 34.83 14.98
CA PRO A 208 -1.03 34.40 13.62
C PRO A 208 0.47 34.41 13.36
N GLY A 209 0.92 33.54 12.46
CA GLY A 209 2.32 33.40 12.04
C GLY A 209 3.24 32.75 13.08
N GLN A 210 2.75 32.44 14.28
CA GLN A 210 3.53 31.75 15.29
C GLN A 210 3.77 30.28 14.93
N ILE A 211 4.86 29.75 15.46
CA ILE A 211 5.33 28.38 15.21
C ILE A 211 4.89 27.48 16.37
N ILE A 212 4.41 26.29 16.02
CA ILE A 212 4.13 25.17 16.92
C ILE A 212 5.09 24.04 16.54
N ASP A 213 5.83 23.57 17.53
CA ASP A 213 6.91 22.59 17.38
C ASP A 213 7.17 21.87 18.71
N ALA A 214 7.76 20.69 18.65
CA ALA A 214 8.08 19.88 19.82
C ALA A 214 9.23 18.90 19.55
N GLU A 215 9.88 18.46 20.63
CA GLU A 215 10.85 17.37 20.63
C GLU A 215 10.42 16.30 21.63
N VAL A 216 10.75 15.03 21.35
CA VAL A 216 10.68 13.94 22.34
C VAL A 216 12.11 13.57 22.68
N SER A 217 12.54 13.72 23.93
CA SER A 217 13.95 13.54 24.33
C SER A 217 14.27 12.15 24.87
N SER A 218 13.29 11.50 25.53
CA SER A 218 13.47 10.15 26.06
C SER A 218 12.14 9.43 26.28
N VAL A 219 12.15 8.11 26.16
CA VAL A 219 11.08 7.23 26.62
C VAL A 219 11.62 6.26 27.67
N VAL A 220 10.79 5.81 28.60
CA VAL A 220 11.15 4.76 29.56
C VAL A 220 10.32 3.52 29.25
N ILE A 221 10.98 2.41 28.94
CA ILE A 221 10.34 1.13 28.60
C ILE A 221 10.92 0.02 29.47
N ASN A 222 10.04 -0.75 30.12
CA ASN A 222 10.41 -1.76 31.13
C ASN A 222 11.34 -1.19 32.23
N GLY A 223 11.14 0.06 32.63
CA GLY A 223 11.97 0.79 33.60
C GLY A 223 13.28 1.38 33.03
N ASN A 224 13.69 1.02 31.82
CA ASN A 224 14.94 1.48 31.20
C ASN A 224 14.71 2.76 30.39
N SER A 225 15.53 3.80 30.62
CA SER A 225 15.47 5.04 29.84
C SER A 225 16.19 4.86 28.51
N LEU A 226 15.51 5.16 27.41
CA LEU A 226 16.03 5.17 26.05
C LEU A 226 16.01 6.61 25.52
N LEU A 227 17.12 7.04 24.91
CA LEU A 227 17.18 8.31 24.20
C LEU A 227 16.72 8.10 22.75
N THR A 228 15.95 9.05 22.23
CA THR A 228 15.56 9.10 20.82
C THR A 228 16.75 9.51 19.96
N LEU A 229 17.07 8.75 18.91
CA LEU A 229 18.22 9.02 18.05
C LEU A 229 18.14 10.38 17.34
N LEU A 230 16.90 10.81 17.05
CA LEU A 230 16.55 12.16 16.61
C LEU A 230 15.42 12.62 17.55
N ALA A 231 15.70 13.62 18.39
CA ALA A 231 14.73 14.12 19.39
C ALA A 231 13.81 15.21 18.82
N ALA A 232 14.40 16.15 18.07
CA ALA A 232 13.75 17.20 17.31
C ALA A 232 13.88 16.88 15.81
N PRO A 233 12.88 16.25 15.18
CA PRO A 233 12.91 15.94 13.75
C PRO A 233 12.61 17.19 12.91
N PRO A 234 12.92 17.21 11.60
CA PRO A 234 12.58 18.34 10.75
C PRO A 234 11.05 18.42 10.54
N GLY A 235 10.44 19.50 11.04
CA GLY A 235 9.03 19.83 10.88
C GLY A 235 8.72 21.15 11.59
N SER A 236 7.48 21.63 11.49
CA SER A 236 6.93 22.76 12.26
C SER A 236 5.56 23.11 11.72
N LYS A 237 4.58 23.45 12.57
CA LYS A 237 3.29 24.01 12.12
C LYS A 237 3.25 25.52 12.28
N VAL A 238 2.69 26.22 11.28
CA VAL A 238 2.50 27.69 11.33
C VAL A 238 1.04 28.02 11.54
N ILE A 239 0.74 28.84 12.54
CA ILE A 239 -0.63 29.28 12.84
C ILE A 239 -1.12 30.25 11.76
N ARG A 240 -2.24 29.90 11.12
CA ARG A 240 -2.88 30.75 10.12
C ARG A 240 -3.47 32.01 10.77
N ASN A 241 -3.45 33.11 10.01
CA ASN A 241 -4.36 34.21 10.29
C ASN A 241 -5.74 33.78 9.81
N ASN A 242 -6.67 33.44 10.70
CA ASN A 242 -8.07 33.18 10.38
C ASN A 242 -9.00 33.57 11.53
N LYS A 243 -10.23 34.00 11.24
CA LYS A 243 -11.33 33.99 12.23
C LYS A 243 -11.81 32.56 12.45
N VAL A 244 -12.48 32.29 13.56
CA VAL A 244 -13.07 30.98 13.90
C VAL A 244 -14.56 31.14 14.09
N MET A 245 -15.33 30.18 13.59
CA MET A 245 -16.74 29.98 13.91
C MET A 245 -16.96 28.48 14.15
N TYR A 246 -17.74 28.12 15.16
CA TYR A 246 -18.05 26.74 15.50
C TYR A 246 -19.54 26.47 15.36
N SER A 247 -19.93 25.35 14.77
CA SER A 247 -21.34 24.97 14.76
C SER A 247 -21.80 24.54 16.16
N GLN A 248 -22.88 25.12 16.66
CA GLN A 248 -23.49 24.74 17.94
C GLN A 248 -24.75 23.88 17.77
N SER A 249 -25.26 23.78 16.54
CA SER A 249 -26.40 22.94 16.14
C SER A 249 -26.29 22.54 14.67
N SER A 250 -27.14 21.60 14.25
CA SER A 250 -27.37 21.27 12.84
C SER A 250 -28.27 22.30 12.15
N GLY A 251 -28.05 22.57 10.87
CA GLY A 251 -28.89 23.50 10.10
C GLY A 251 -28.30 23.94 8.76
N SER A 252 -28.79 25.07 8.23
CA SER A 252 -28.26 25.68 7.01
C SER A 252 -26.99 26.48 7.31
N PHE A 253 -25.98 26.42 6.44
CA PHE A 253 -24.75 27.20 6.57
C PHE A 253 -25.00 28.71 6.70
N ASN A 254 -26.04 29.21 6.03
CA ASN A 254 -26.41 30.63 6.03
C ASN A 254 -27.24 31.07 7.25
N ASP A 255 -27.64 30.15 8.12
CA ASP A 255 -28.31 30.51 9.38
C ASP A 255 -27.26 30.96 10.41
N VAL A 256 -27.25 32.25 10.73
CA VAL A 256 -26.32 32.82 11.70
C VAL A 256 -26.45 32.19 13.10
N ASN A 257 -27.63 31.64 13.43
CA ASN A 257 -27.90 31.04 14.73
C ASN A 257 -27.18 29.71 14.95
N ILE A 258 -26.75 29.00 13.91
CA ILE A 258 -25.99 27.76 14.08
C ILE A 258 -24.52 28.00 14.43
N TRP A 259 -24.03 29.25 14.32
CA TRP A 259 -22.61 29.58 14.48
C TRP A 259 -22.33 30.35 15.77
N ASN A 260 -21.25 29.96 16.46
CA ASN A 260 -20.78 30.59 17.70
C ASN A 260 -19.27 30.91 17.62
N SER A 261 -18.83 31.97 18.31
CA SER A 261 -17.42 32.38 18.38
C SER A 261 -16.55 31.51 19.29
N ASP A 262 -17.14 30.69 20.16
CA ASP A 262 -16.43 29.67 20.96
C ASP A 262 -17.08 28.28 20.84
N ARG A 263 -16.30 27.24 21.11
CA ARG A 263 -16.70 25.83 21.01
C ARG A 263 -17.85 25.52 21.95
N GLN A 264 -18.70 24.57 21.55
CA GLN A 264 -19.81 24.06 22.37
C GLN A 264 -20.86 25.14 22.73
N GLY A 265 -20.98 26.21 21.92
CA GLY A 265 -21.98 27.27 22.12
C GLY A 265 -21.70 28.24 23.27
N LYS A 266 -20.46 28.31 23.78
CA LYS A 266 -20.10 29.10 24.97
C LYS A 266 -19.82 30.57 24.71
N GLY A 267 -19.59 30.95 23.46
CA GLY A 267 -19.30 32.31 23.04
C GLY A 267 -20.57 33.03 22.56
N GLN A 268 -20.38 34.03 21.70
CA GLN A 268 -21.46 34.81 21.14
C GLN A 268 -21.93 34.23 19.79
N HIS A 269 -23.22 34.39 19.51
CA HIS A 269 -23.78 34.12 18.19
C HIS A 269 -23.20 35.08 17.14
N ALA A 270 -23.26 34.70 15.87
CA ALA A 270 -22.90 35.59 14.78
C ALA A 270 -24.04 36.58 14.49
N ASP A 271 -23.74 37.87 14.33
CA ASP A 271 -24.70 38.83 13.76
C ASP A 271 -24.84 38.67 12.23
N ILE A 272 -23.74 38.27 11.58
CA ILE A 272 -23.63 38.00 10.14
C ILE A 272 -22.65 36.84 9.90
N ILE A 273 -22.80 36.10 8.80
CA ILE A 273 -21.84 35.07 8.36
C ILE A 273 -20.52 35.75 7.90
N PRO A 274 -19.38 35.60 8.62
CA PRO A 274 -18.18 36.37 8.31
C PRO A 274 -17.44 35.84 7.06
N ALA A 275 -17.62 36.51 5.92
CA ALA A 275 -17.06 36.08 4.63
C ALA A 275 -15.52 36.20 4.51
N ALA A 276 -14.86 37.05 5.29
CA ALA A 276 -13.43 37.31 5.15
C ALA A 276 -12.57 36.43 6.08
N ASN A 277 -11.82 35.49 5.48
CA ASN A 277 -10.72 34.77 6.12
C ASN A 277 -11.15 33.96 7.38
N THR A 278 -12.31 33.32 7.32
CA THR A 278 -12.94 32.59 8.43
C THR A 278 -12.85 31.09 8.21
N CYS A 279 -12.46 30.34 9.25
CA CYS A 279 -12.58 28.89 9.30
C CYS A 279 -13.84 28.50 10.07
N TYR A 280 -14.72 27.76 9.41
CA TYR A 280 -15.96 27.22 9.96
C TYR A 280 -15.73 25.77 10.38
N PHE A 281 -15.79 25.52 11.69
CA PHE A 281 -15.64 24.20 12.28
C PHE A 281 -17.02 23.56 12.47
N ILE A 282 -17.29 22.51 11.70
CA ILE A 282 -18.50 21.69 11.89
C ILE A 282 -18.21 20.70 12.99
N GLN A 283 -18.71 20.99 14.19
CA GLN A 283 -18.40 20.25 15.41
C GLN A 283 -19.07 18.87 15.44
N LYS A 284 -18.54 18.01 16.31
CA LYS A 284 -19.04 16.65 16.58
C LYS A 284 -20.56 16.62 16.77
N GLY A 285 -21.24 15.81 15.96
CA GLY A 285 -22.69 15.56 16.05
C GLY A 285 -23.56 16.53 15.23
N ASN A 286 -23.00 17.63 14.73
CA ASN A 286 -23.75 18.60 13.93
C ASN A 286 -23.67 18.27 12.43
N GLU A 287 -24.81 18.41 11.75
CA GLU A 287 -24.91 18.38 10.29
C GLU A 287 -25.20 19.79 9.74
N VAL A 288 -24.30 20.31 8.91
CA VAL A 288 -24.49 21.61 8.24
C VAL A 288 -24.75 21.39 6.76
N THR A 289 -25.79 22.03 6.23
CA THR A 289 -26.17 21.96 4.82
C THR A 289 -25.80 23.25 4.08
N ILE A 290 -25.08 23.16 2.97
CA ILE A 290 -24.88 24.26 2.02
C ILE A 290 -25.84 24.06 0.84
N SER A 291 -26.52 25.13 0.44
CA SER A 291 -27.54 25.09 -0.62
C SER A 291 -27.63 26.37 -1.46
N GLY A 292 -26.55 27.13 -1.60
CA GLY A 292 -26.54 28.41 -2.29
C GLY A 292 -25.14 28.98 -2.50
N ALA A 293 -24.96 29.72 -3.60
CA ALA A 293 -23.69 30.29 -4.00
C ALA A 293 -23.23 31.42 -3.05
N SER A 294 -22.12 31.19 -2.36
CA SER A 294 -21.32 32.21 -1.66
C SER A 294 -19.89 31.67 -1.56
N GLU A 295 -18.88 32.52 -1.64
CA GLU A 295 -17.49 32.08 -1.52
C GLU A 295 -17.13 31.83 -0.04
N ILE A 296 -17.16 30.56 0.35
CA ILE A 296 -16.85 30.11 1.70
C ILE A 296 -15.33 29.93 1.81
N PRO A 297 -14.61 30.64 2.71
CA PRO A 297 -13.16 30.56 2.76
C PRO A 297 -12.65 29.19 3.18
N PHE A 298 -12.92 28.75 4.41
CA PHE A 298 -12.41 27.48 4.91
C PHE A 298 -13.45 26.75 5.74
N ILE A 299 -13.60 25.44 5.52
CA ILE A 299 -14.39 24.55 6.38
C ILE A 299 -13.50 23.43 6.90
N SER A 300 -13.61 23.14 8.21
CA SER A 300 -13.06 21.94 8.83
C SER A 300 -14.23 21.12 9.40
N VAL A 301 -14.39 19.89 8.92
CA VAL A 301 -15.40 18.94 9.44
C VAL A 301 -14.74 18.08 10.50
N GLU A 302 -15.19 18.20 11.75
CA GLU A 302 -14.61 17.46 12.88
C GLU A 302 -15.13 16.02 12.97
N GLN A 303 -14.56 15.22 13.87
CA GLN A 303 -14.97 13.83 14.11
C GLN A 303 -16.48 13.75 14.41
N SER A 304 -17.19 12.93 13.63
CA SER A 304 -18.66 12.80 13.66
C SER A 304 -19.44 14.09 13.38
N GLY A 305 -18.81 15.14 12.86
CA GLY A 305 -19.48 16.24 12.17
C GLY A 305 -19.78 15.85 10.72
N LYS A 306 -20.83 16.46 10.13
CA LYS A 306 -21.21 16.21 8.74
C LYS A 306 -21.44 17.51 7.98
N LEU A 307 -20.87 17.60 6.78
CA LEU A 307 -21.19 18.64 5.80
C LEU A 307 -21.99 18.01 4.66
N THR A 308 -23.15 18.58 4.33
CA THR A 308 -23.97 18.16 3.18
C THR A 308 -24.04 19.30 2.17
N ALA A 309 -23.44 19.12 1.00
CA ALA A 309 -23.40 20.12 -0.06
C ALA A 309 -24.44 19.80 -1.13
N THR A 310 -25.31 20.75 -1.44
CA THR A 310 -26.45 20.62 -2.35
C THR A 310 -26.59 21.85 -3.23
N LYS A 311 -27.27 21.71 -4.39
CA LYS A 311 -27.60 22.81 -5.33
C LYS A 311 -26.37 23.55 -5.88
N GLU A 312 -25.77 24.43 -5.09
CA GLU A 312 -24.67 25.32 -5.46
C GLU A 312 -23.78 25.56 -4.24
N TYR A 313 -22.46 25.56 -4.42
CA TYR A 313 -21.48 25.77 -3.36
C TYR A 313 -20.12 26.18 -3.92
N HIS A 314 -19.44 27.12 -3.25
CA HIS A 314 -18.07 27.52 -3.59
C HIS A 314 -17.21 27.53 -2.33
N MET A 315 -16.33 26.54 -2.17
CA MET A 315 -15.46 26.37 -1.01
C MET A 315 -13.99 26.54 -1.43
N ASN A 316 -13.24 27.44 -0.81
CA ASN A 316 -11.83 27.63 -1.14
C ASN A 316 -10.94 26.53 -0.56
N GLU A 317 -11.17 26.12 0.69
CA GLU A 317 -10.52 24.95 1.31
C GLU A 317 -11.51 24.15 2.17
N LEU A 318 -11.67 22.86 1.86
CA LEU A 318 -12.40 21.92 2.70
C LEU A 318 -11.42 20.88 3.27
N THR A 319 -11.32 20.83 4.59
CA THR A 319 -10.63 19.76 5.32
C THR A 319 -11.68 18.91 6.03
N VAL A 320 -11.64 17.60 5.82
CA VAL A 320 -12.46 16.63 6.56
C VAL A 320 -11.52 15.85 7.46
N ASN A 321 -11.67 16.05 8.76
CA ASN A 321 -10.77 15.49 9.76
C ASN A 321 -11.13 14.00 10.01
N SER A 322 -10.27 13.27 10.72
CA SER A 322 -10.50 11.86 11.05
C SER A 322 -11.90 11.60 11.64
N GLY A 323 -12.70 10.77 10.98
CA GLY A 323 -14.08 10.43 11.36
C GLY A 323 -15.14 11.50 11.03
N GLY A 324 -14.80 12.60 10.35
CA GLY A 324 -15.75 13.54 9.77
C GLY A 324 -16.28 13.07 8.41
N LEU A 325 -17.40 13.65 7.97
CA LEU A 325 -18.09 13.28 6.71
C LEU A 325 -18.44 14.50 5.84
N ILE A 326 -18.15 14.42 4.54
CA ILE A 326 -18.75 15.27 3.50
C ILE A 326 -19.64 14.40 2.60
N GLN A 327 -20.84 14.89 2.30
CA GLN A 327 -21.70 14.37 1.24
C GLN A 327 -21.92 15.46 0.18
N ALA A 328 -21.39 15.24 -1.02
CA ALA A 328 -21.59 16.10 -2.19
C ALA A 328 -22.70 15.50 -3.07
N ASN A 329 -23.88 16.12 -3.04
CA ASN A 329 -25.02 15.72 -3.86
C ASN A 329 -24.98 16.41 -5.23
N GLU A 330 -25.85 15.98 -6.15
CA GLU A 330 -26.06 16.64 -7.44
C GLU A 330 -26.24 18.15 -7.29
N ALA A 331 -25.55 18.89 -8.15
CA ALA A 331 -25.52 20.35 -8.17
C ALA A 331 -26.04 20.87 -9.52
N ASN A 332 -26.47 22.12 -9.55
CA ASN A 332 -26.74 22.82 -10.80
C ASN A 332 -25.45 22.88 -11.63
N ALA A 333 -25.56 22.60 -12.94
CA ALA A 333 -24.40 22.47 -13.82
C ALA A 333 -23.50 23.72 -13.78
N GLY A 334 -22.23 23.54 -13.37
CA GLY A 334 -21.23 24.61 -13.26
C GLY A 334 -21.11 25.31 -11.90
N ASN A 335 -22.06 25.11 -10.97
CA ASN A 335 -22.18 25.94 -9.76
C ASN A 335 -21.70 25.25 -8.46
N ALA A 336 -20.90 24.18 -8.58
CA ALA A 336 -20.33 23.43 -7.46
C ALA A 336 -18.81 23.35 -7.56
N VAL A 337 -18.11 24.09 -6.71
CA VAL A 337 -16.65 24.18 -6.71
C VAL A 337 -16.08 23.97 -5.32
N ILE A 338 -15.13 23.03 -5.20
CA ILE A 338 -14.19 22.95 -4.08
C ILE A 338 -12.83 23.28 -4.70
N LYS A 339 -12.12 24.33 -4.28
CA LYS A 339 -10.81 24.70 -4.88
C LYS A 339 -9.65 23.87 -4.33
N LYS A 340 -9.76 23.43 -3.07
CA LYS A 340 -8.84 22.49 -2.41
C LYS A 340 -9.61 21.57 -1.46
N LEU A 341 -9.36 20.26 -1.56
CA LEU A 341 -9.92 19.23 -0.69
C LEU A 341 -8.79 18.53 0.07
N THR A 342 -9.01 18.24 1.35
CA THR A 342 -8.16 17.37 2.16
C THR A 342 -9.03 16.39 2.92
N LEU A 343 -8.84 15.09 2.73
CA LEU A 343 -9.44 14.03 3.56
C LEU A 343 -8.34 13.43 4.44
N GLU A 344 -8.46 13.58 5.76
CA GLU A 344 -7.55 12.95 6.72
C GLU A 344 -7.81 11.44 6.85
N ASP A 345 -6.98 10.73 7.60
CA ASP A 345 -7.11 9.29 7.79
C ASP A 345 -8.39 8.93 8.58
N GLY A 346 -9.19 8.02 8.04
CA GLY A 346 -10.53 7.72 8.53
C GLY A 346 -11.59 8.80 8.26
N ALA A 347 -11.29 9.85 7.50
CA ALA A 347 -12.31 10.78 6.99
C ALA A 347 -13.14 10.13 5.86
N SER A 348 -14.37 10.59 5.65
CA SER A 348 -15.27 10.05 4.63
C SER A 348 -15.80 11.12 3.67
N TYR A 349 -15.88 10.75 2.39
CA TYR A 349 -16.50 11.52 1.31
C TYR A 349 -17.54 10.65 0.59
N ILE A 350 -18.77 11.14 0.47
CA ILE A 350 -19.83 10.54 -0.35
C ILE A 350 -20.03 11.40 -1.59
N HIS A 351 -19.80 10.82 -2.76
CA HIS A 351 -20.12 11.39 -4.07
C HIS A 351 -21.49 10.88 -4.52
N ALA A 352 -22.48 11.77 -4.54
CA ALA A 352 -23.86 11.49 -4.95
C ALA A 352 -24.29 12.47 -6.05
N SER A 353 -23.39 12.66 -7.04
CA SER A 353 -23.52 13.59 -8.16
C SER A 353 -23.05 12.90 -9.45
N SER A 354 -23.57 13.33 -10.60
CA SER A 354 -23.07 12.92 -11.91
C SER A 354 -21.83 13.73 -12.36
N GLY A 355 -21.55 14.85 -11.70
CA GLY A 355 -20.44 15.75 -12.01
C GLY A 355 -19.05 15.25 -11.60
N GLU A 356 -18.05 16.12 -11.80
CA GLU A 356 -16.63 15.88 -11.53
C GLU A 356 -16.35 15.56 -10.05
N PHE A 357 -15.55 14.52 -9.78
CA PHE A 357 -15.02 14.28 -8.45
C PHE A 357 -13.78 15.14 -8.19
N ALA A 358 -13.94 16.11 -7.28
CA ALA A 358 -12.90 16.87 -6.59
C ALA A 358 -11.93 17.70 -7.48
N PRO A 359 -11.36 18.81 -6.94
CA PRO A 359 -10.34 19.55 -7.65
C PRO A 359 -9.06 18.74 -7.81
N VAL A 360 -8.26 19.05 -8.83
CA VAL A 360 -6.88 18.54 -9.02
C VAL A 360 -6.03 18.65 -7.74
N ASN A 361 -6.29 19.65 -6.89
CA ASN A 361 -5.62 19.89 -5.61
C ASN A 361 -6.17 19.05 -4.42
N ALA A 362 -6.86 17.94 -4.68
CA ALA A 362 -7.36 17.05 -3.63
C ALA A 362 -6.25 16.17 -3.03
N ASN A 363 -6.11 16.21 -1.71
CA ASN A 363 -5.22 15.35 -0.94
C ASN A 363 -6.06 14.31 -0.19
N LEU A 364 -5.95 13.04 -0.58
CA LEU A 364 -6.68 11.94 0.05
C LEU A 364 -5.68 11.08 0.82
N SER A 365 -5.89 10.92 2.12
CA SER A 365 -5.04 10.09 2.97
C SER A 365 -5.18 8.58 2.64
N PRO A 366 -4.19 7.73 3.01
CA PRO A 366 -4.23 6.31 2.72
C PRO A 366 -5.46 5.56 3.26
N THR A 367 -6.05 6.01 4.37
CA THR A 367 -7.24 5.39 4.99
C THR A 367 -8.50 6.27 4.95
N SER A 368 -8.48 7.39 4.22
CA SER A 368 -9.71 8.11 3.84
C SER A 368 -10.63 7.20 3.03
N ASN A 369 -11.93 7.46 3.06
CA ASN A 369 -12.94 6.62 2.42
C ASN A 369 -13.75 7.45 1.42
N VAL A 370 -13.74 7.08 0.14
CA VAL A 370 -14.59 7.70 -0.89
C VAL A 370 -15.66 6.71 -1.35
N VAL A 371 -16.92 7.10 -1.27
CA VAL A 371 -18.07 6.29 -1.69
C VAL A 371 -18.76 6.96 -2.88
N PHE A 372 -18.84 6.28 -4.02
CA PHE A 372 -19.60 6.72 -5.19
C PHE A 372 -21.00 6.10 -5.18
N LEU A 373 -22.01 6.87 -4.77
CA LEU A 373 -23.43 6.51 -4.83
C LEU A 373 -24.10 6.92 -6.15
N LYS A 374 -23.44 7.80 -6.89
CA LYS A 374 -23.75 8.21 -8.27
C LYS A 374 -22.43 8.60 -8.94
N TYR A 375 -22.33 8.42 -10.25
CA TYR A 375 -21.22 8.91 -11.06
C TYR A 375 -21.61 8.94 -12.54
N SER A 376 -20.80 9.60 -13.36
CA SER A 376 -20.84 9.49 -14.81
C SER A 376 -19.43 9.51 -15.40
N GLN A 377 -19.32 9.47 -16.74
CA GLN A 377 -18.07 9.76 -17.44
C GLN A 377 -17.43 11.09 -17.01
N ALA A 378 -18.22 12.10 -16.64
CA ALA A 378 -17.72 13.40 -16.17
C ALA A 378 -17.06 13.33 -14.78
N THR A 379 -17.29 12.28 -13.99
CA THR A 379 -16.77 12.16 -12.62
C THR A 379 -15.25 11.96 -12.57
N PHE A 380 -14.65 11.29 -13.56
CA PHE A 380 -13.28 10.75 -13.47
C PHE A 380 -12.25 11.48 -14.37
N GLN A 381 -12.31 12.81 -14.43
CA GLN A 381 -11.40 13.60 -15.27
C GLN A 381 -9.96 13.67 -14.73
N ASN A 382 -9.79 13.63 -13.40
CA ASN A 382 -8.52 13.87 -12.71
C ASN A 382 -7.90 12.59 -12.14
N SER A 383 -6.57 12.53 -12.10
CA SER A 383 -5.80 11.43 -11.50
C SER A 383 -5.49 11.73 -10.04
N PHE A 384 -5.89 10.84 -9.14
CA PHE A 384 -5.64 10.98 -7.70
C PHE A 384 -4.80 9.83 -7.13
N THR A 385 -4.19 10.08 -5.97
CA THR A 385 -3.78 9.02 -5.05
C THR A 385 -4.92 8.82 -4.07
N TRP A 386 -5.59 7.68 -4.14
CA TRP A 386 -6.78 7.40 -3.34
C TRP A 386 -6.44 6.70 -2.03
N GLY A 387 -7.30 6.86 -1.02
CA GLY A 387 -7.37 5.98 0.15
C GLY A 387 -8.11 4.69 -0.16
N ASN A 388 -9.15 4.38 0.61
CA ASN A 388 -10.19 3.41 0.27
C ASN A 388 -11.21 4.02 -0.69
N VAL A 389 -11.69 3.24 -1.66
CA VAL A 389 -12.76 3.64 -2.58
C VAL A 389 -13.79 2.53 -2.72
N SER A 390 -15.08 2.87 -2.68
CA SER A 390 -16.17 1.96 -2.96
C SER A 390 -17.21 2.54 -3.91
N PHE A 391 -17.63 1.77 -4.91
CA PHE A 391 -18.74 2.09 -5.81
C PHE A 391 -20.01 1.37 -5.33
N ASP A 392 -21.05 2.10 -5.00
CA ASP A 392 -22.36 1.58 -4.57
C ASP A 392 -23.48 2.41 -5.23
N ALA A 393 -23.35 2.57 -6.56
CA ALA A 393 -24.25 3.40 -7.33
C ALA A 393 -25.48 2.61 -7.78
N ARG A 394 -26.67 3.18 -7.57
CA ARG A 394 -27.94 2.63 -8.11
C ARG A 394 -28.32 3.23 -9.45
N ASP A 395 -27.91 4.47 -9.68
CA ASP A 395 -28.08 5.23 -10.91
C ASP A 395 -26.69 5.71 -11.33
N ALA A 396 -26.15 5.14 -12.40
CA ALA A 396 -24.86 5.51 -12.97
C ALA A 396 -24.80 5.08 -14.44
N SER A 397 -24.04 5.84 -15.23
CA SER A 397 -23.67 5.48 -16.60
C SER A 397 -22.42 4.60 -16.60
N ASP A 398 -22.04 4.12 -17.79
CA ASP A 398 -20.67 3.69 -18.04
C ASP A 398 -19.66 4.79 -17.72
N ALA A 399 -18.47 4.40 -17.24
CA ALA A 399 -17.39 5.33 -16.88
C ALA A 399 -15.98 4.76 -17.14
N GLU A 400 -15.16 5.52 -17.88
CA GLU A 400 -13.71 5.29 -18.04
C GLU A 400 -12.99 5.74 -16.75
N ILE A 401 -12.25 4.82 -16.14
CA ILE A 401 -11.59 5.04 -14.85
C ILE A 401 -10.06 4.91 -14.89
N GLY A 402 -9.48 4.56 -16.03
CA GLY A 402 -8.04 4.33 -16.21
C GLY A 402 -7.19 5.59 -16.03
N LYS A 403 -7.75 6.78 -16.28
CA LYS A 403 -7.12 8.06 -15.93
C LYS A 403 -7.09 8.31 -14.42
N ALA A 404 -8.19 8.02 -13.72
CA ALA A 404 -8.40 8.45 -12.34
C ALA A 404 -7.74 7.53 -11.30
N PHE A 405 -7.75 6.21 -11.53
CA PHE A 405 -7.41 5.21 -10.51
C PHE A 405 -6.02 4.58 -10.68
N LYS A 406 -5.00 5.42 -10.91
CA LYS A 406 -3.62 4.94 -11.08
C LYS A 406 -2.99 4.41 -9.80
N SER A 407 -3.32 5.00 -8.65
CA SER A 407 -2.79 4.61 -7.33
C SER A 407 -3.89 4.64 -6.27
N VAL A 408 -4.24 3.48 -5.73
CA VAL A 408 -5.14 3.30 -4.59
C VAL A 408 -4.32 2.74 -3.43
N LYS A 409 -4.24 3.48 -2.32
CA LYS A 409 -3.45 3.11 -1.14
C LYS A 409 -4.21 2.18 -0.19
N GLY A 410 -5.54 2.31 -0.16
CA GLY A 410 -6.44 1.41 0.56
C GLY A 410 -7.02 0.34 -0.37
N ASN A 411 -8.27 -0.04 -0.07
CA ASN A 411 -9.06 -1.00 -0.84
C ASN A 411 -9.77 -0.33 -2.03
N PHE A 412 -10.06 -1.12 -3.07
CA PHE A 412 -10.94 -0.75 -4.17
C PHE A 412 -12.12 -1.73 -4.21
N GLU A 413 -13.34 -1.23 -4.01
CA GLU A 413 -14.53 -2.06 -3.86
C GLU A 413 -15.63 -1.69 -4.89
N ILE A 414 -16.23 -2.69 -5.54
CA ILE A 414 -17.39 -2.54 -6.40
C ILE A 414 -18.56 -3.30 -5.78
N ARG A 415 -19.50 -2.55 -5.20
CA ARG A 415 -20.77 -3.07 -4.64
C ARG A 415 -21.93 -2.93 -5.60
N ASN A 416 -21.97 -1.84 -6.39
CA ASN A 416 -22.98 -1.62 -7.41
C ASN A 416 -22.52 -0.57 -8.43
N THR A 417 -22.88 -0.76 -9.70
CA THR A 417 -22.60 0.15 -10.82
C THR A 417 -23.89 0.61 -11.53
N GLY A 418 -25.05 0.32 -10.96
CA GLY A 418 -26.36 0.59 -11.55
C GLY A 418 -26.54 -0.18 -12.87
N ASN A 419 -26.96 0.53 -13.90
CA ASN A 419 -27.04 -0.01 -15.27
C ASN A 419 -25.73 0.13 -16.05
N GLY A 420 -24.75 0.86 -15.51
CA GLY A 420 -23.45 1.10 -16.13
C GLY A 420 -22.36 0.13 -15.66
N SER A 421 -21.16 0.37 -16.17
CA SER A 421 -19.94 -0.38 -15.88
C SER A 421 -18.73 0.53 -15.68
N LEU A 422 -17.70 -0.01 -15.05
CA LEU A 422 -16.39 0.63 -14.93
C LEU A 422 -15.41 -0.02 -15.92
N TYR A 423 -14.72 0.78 -16.72
CA TYR A 423 -13.81 0.28 -17.76
C TYR A 423 -12.56 1.15 -17.92
N THR A 424 -11.60 0.73 -18.73
CA THR A 424 -10.44 1.57 -19.11
C THR A 424 -10.21 1.64 -20.62
N GLU A 425 -9.53 2.70 -21.07
CA GLU A 425 -9.10 2.87 -22.47
C GLU A 425 -7.62 3.25 -22.56
N GLY A 426 -7.01 2.97 -23.73
CA GLY A 426 -5.60 3.28 -23.97
C GLY A 426 -4.69 2.37 -23.13
N VAL A 427 -3.57 2.89 -22.63
CA VAL A 427 -2.66 2.15 -21.74
C VAL A 427 -2.85 2.62 -20.30
N ALA A 428 -3.55 1.82 -19.51
CA ALA A 428 -3.86 2.08 -18.11
C ALA A 428 -3.01 1.19 -17.17
N ILE A 429 -2.54 1.78 -16.07
CA ILE A 429 -1.93 1.04 -14.96
C ILE A 429 -2.68 1.41 -13.69
N MET A 430 -3.33 0.43 -13.08
CA MET A 430 -4.05 0.56 -11.81
C MET A 430 -3.25 -0.18 -10.73
N SER A 431 -2.85 0.52 -9.66
CA SER A 431 -2.11 -0.08 -8.55
C SER A 431 -2.88 0.07 -7.26
N ILE A 432 -3.47 -1.03 -6.79
CA ILE A 432 -4.21 -1.14 -5.54
C ILE A 432 -3.30 -1.78 -4.49
N LYS A 433 -3.07 -1.09 -3.37
CA LYS A 433 -2.23 -1.59 -2.28
C LYS A 433 -2.99 -2.49 -1.31
N GLY A 434 -4.26 -2.19 -1.03
CA GLY A 434 -5.16 -3.06 -0.30
C GLY A 434 -5.80 -4.12 -1.20
N ASN A 435 -7.02 -4.51 -0.86
CA ASN A 435 -7.79 -5.53 -1.55
C ASN A 435 -8.54 -4.93 -2.76
N PHE A 436 -8.75 -5.75 -3.79
CA PHE A 436 -9.82 -5.56 -4.77
C PHE A 436 -11.01 -6.45 -4.39
N VAL A 437 -12.20 -5.86 -4.24
CA VAL A 437 -13.41 -6.57 -3.81
C VAL A 437 -14.56 -6.24 -4.76
N MET A 438 -15.26 -7.25 -5.26
CA MET A 438 -16.45 -7.07 -6.10
C MET A 438 -17.59 -7.95 -5.60
N THR A 439 -18.68 -7.33 -5.15
CA THR A 439 -19.87 -8.04 -4.64
C THR A 439 -21.07 -7.96 -5.57
N ASN A 440 -21.15 -6.94 -6.44
CA ASN A 440 -22.05 -6.87 -7.58
C ASN A 440 -21.54 -5.82 -8.60
N GLY A 441 -22.35 -5.47 -9.61
CA GLY A 441 -22.02 -4.47 -10.64
C GLY A 441 -21.26 -5.05 -11.84
N SER A 442 -20.66 -4.18 -12.66
CA SER A 442 -19.92 -4.56 -13.86
C SER A 442 -18.56 -3.86 -13.96
N PHE A 443 -17.51 -4.64 -14.23
CA PHE A 443 -16.15 -4.17 -14.53
C PHE A 443 -15.66 -4.79 -15.84
N GLU A 444 -15.22 -3.97 -16.78
CA GLU A 444 -14.86 -4.38 -18.14
C GLU A 444 -13.46 -3.86 -18.46
N GLY A 445 -12.43 -4.65 -18.13
CA GLY A 445 -11.03 -4.19 -17.99
C GLY A 445 -10.57 -3.20 -19.07
N VAL A 446 -10.80 -3.51 -20.35
CA VAL A 446 -10.64 -2.56 -21.46
C VAL A 446 -11.79 -2.63 -22.49
N ARG A 447 -12.13 -1.48 -23.09
CA ARG A 447 -13.19 -1.35 -24.12
C ARG A 447 -12.73 -1.11 -25.57
N LYS A 448 -11.54 -0.53 -25.80
CA LYS A 448 -11.11 -0.15 -27.17
C LYS A 448 -9.98 -0.99 -27.71
N VAL A 449 -9.95 -1.13 -29.04
CA VAL A 449 -8.86 -1.78 -29.78
C VAL A 449 -7.50 -1.26 -29.33
N ASN A 450 -6.51 -2.14 -29.27
CA ASN A 450 -5.16 -1.88 -28.76
C ASN A 450 -5.04 -1.41 -27.29
N SER A 451 -6.13 -1.36 -26.52
CA SER A 451 -6.10 -0.90 -25.12
C SER A 451 -5.57 -1.98 -24.17
N LYS A 452 -4.83 -1.57 -23.14
CA LYS A 452 -4.11 -2.44 -22.22
C LYS A 452 -4.28 -1.96 -20.79
N LEU A 453 -4.87 -2.79 -19.93
CA LEU A 453 -4.90 -2.57 -18.49
C LEU A 453 -3.86 -3.46 -17.81
N VAL A 454 -3.01 -2.86 -16.97
CA VAL A 454 -2.22 -3.59 -15.97
C VAL A 454 -2.73 -3.26 -14.58
N MET A 455 -3.34 -4.24 -13.92
CA MET A 455 -3.93 -4.10 -12.60
C MET A 455 -3.07 -4.87 -11.58
N ASN A 456 -2.47 -4.15 -10.64
CA ASN A 456 -1.67 -4.72 -9.56
C ASN A 456 -2.49 -4.69 -8.26
N VAL A 457 -2.73 -5.84 -7.64
CA VAL A 457 -3.50 -5.97 -6.40
C VAL A 457 -2.61 -6.52 -5.29
N GLY A 458 -2.23 -5.64 -4.36
CA GLY A 458 -1.31 -5.95 -3.26
C GLY A 458 -1.90 -6.86 -2.19
N GLY A 459 -3.17 -6.65 -1.86
CA GLY A 459 -3.96 -7.50 -0.95
C GLY A 459 -4.67 -8.63 -1.68
N GLU A 460 -5.86 -8.98 -1.19
CA GLU A 460 -6.72 -10.02 -1.75
C GLU A 460 -7.45 -9.55 -3.02
N PHE A 461 -7.73 -10.49 -3.92
CA PHE A 461 -8.62 -10.31 -5.07
C PHE A 461 -9.88 -11.16 -4.86
N MET A 462 -11.00 -10.49 -4.58
CA MET A 462 -12.25 -11.14 -4.17
C MET A 462 -13.41 -10.77 -5.11
N ILE A 463 -14.09 -11.78 -5.65
CA ILE A 463 -15.34 -11.63 -6.42
C ILE A 463 -16.38 -12.58 -5.82
N THR A 464 -17.48 -12.02 -5.34
CA THR A 464 -18.62 -12.75 -4.75
C THR A 464 -19.92 -12.56 -5.54
N GLY A 465 -19.94 -11.63 -6.51
CA GLY A 465 -21.06 -11.35 -7.39
C GLY A 465 -20.72 -10.35 -8.49
N GLY A 466 -21.69 -10.00 -9.33
CA GLY A 466 -21.51 -9.09 -10.47
C GLY A 466 -20.88 -9.74 -11.70
N THR A 467 -20.40 -8.92 -12.64
CA THR A 467 -19.71 -9.34 -13.87
C THR A 467 -18.35 -8.66 -13.99
N PHE A 468 -17.28 -9.45 -14.02
CA PHE A 468 -15.91 -9.01 -14.26
C PHE A 468 -15.44 -9.56 -15.60
N LYS A 469 -15.06 -8.69 -16.54
CA LYS A 469 -14.50 -9.06 -17.84
C LYS A 469 -13.06 -8.55 -17.98
N ASP A 470 -12.22 -9.27 -18.70
CA ASP A 470 -10.89 -8.78 -19.09
C ASP A 470 -10.96 -7.72 -20.20
N VAL A 471 -11.86 -7.93 -21.15
CA VAL A 471 -12.19 -7.06 -22.28
C VAL A 471 -13.71 -7.03 -22.42
N GLU A 472 -14.30 -5.92 -22.85
CA GLU A 472 -15.77 -5.76 -22.99
C GLU A 472 -16.45 -6.89 -23.76
N ASN A 473 -15.83 -7.31 -24.87
CA ASN A 473 -16.37 -8.25 -25.83
C ASN A 473 -15.22 -8.98 -26.58
N ASN A 474 -15.55 -10.08 -27.28
CA ASN A 474 -14.61 -10.88 -28.06
C ASN A 474 -14.34 -10.35 -29.49
N SER A 475 -14.72 -9.10 -29.80
CA SER A 475 -14.45 -8.41 -31.07
C SER A 475 -13.45 -7.27 -30.95
N THR A 476 -12.95 -6.97 -29.75
CA THR A 476 -12.00 -5.87 -29.50
C THR A 476 -10.55 -6.33 -29.74
N GLU A 477 -10.02 -6.05 -30.92
CA GLU A 477 -8.70 -6.52 -31.38
C GLU A 477 -7.51 -5.94 -30.59
N SER A 478 -6.51 -6.79 -30.33
CA SER A 478 -5.27 -6.47 -29.61
C SER A 478 -5.44 -5.77 -28.26
N ALA A 479 -6.64 -5.88 -27.67
CA ALA A 479 -6.96 -5.41 -26.34
C ALA A 479 -6.76 -6.51 -25.30
N ARG A 480 -6.23 -6.19 -24.11
CA ARG A 480 -5.99 -7.17 -23.04
C ARG A 480 -5.90 -6.57 -21.65
N THR A 481 -6.20 -7.38 -20.64
CA THR A 481 -5.99 -7.06 -19.23
C THR A 481 -4.97 -8.01 -18.61
N THR A 482 -4.07 -7.45 -17.79
CA THR A 482 -3.06 -8.17 -17.01
C THR A 482 -3.33 -7.97 -15.52
N LEU A 483 -3.76 -9.02 -14.82
CA LEU A 483 -3.99 -9.05 -13.40
C LEU A 483 -2.74 -9.58 -12.67
N ASN A 484 -2.04 -8.72 -11.97
CA ASN A 484 -0.88 -9.07 -11.14
C ASN A 484 -1.33 -9.17 -9.67
N LEU A 485 -1.48 -10.40 -9.18
CA LEU A 485 -2.11 -10.71 -7.90
C LEU A 485 -1.05 -11.13 -6.87
N PHE A 486 -1.01 -10.44 -5.74
CA PHE A 486 0.02 -10.62 -4.71
C PHE A 486 -0.49 -11.42 -3.50
N GLY A 487 -1.75 -11.21 -3.09
CA GLY A 487 -2.43 -11.94 -2.02
C GLY A 487 -3.33 -13.09 -2.48
N ASP A 488 -4.30 -13.46 -1.65
CA ASP A 488 -5.23 -14.56 -1.89
C ASP A 488 -6.30 -14.21 -2.95
N VAL A 489 -6.82 -15.22 -3.64
CA VAL A 489 -7.85 -15.12 -4.68
C VAL A 489 -9.11 -15.85 -4.21
N THR A 490 -10.26 -15.17 -4.20
CA THR A 490 -11.54 -15.72 -3.73
C THR A 490 -12.65 -15.45 -4.73
N LEU A 491 -13.16 -16.50 -5.40
CA LEU A 491 -14.19 -16.46 -6.43
C LEU A 491 -15.41 -17.29 -5.99
N THR A 492 -16.34 -16.66 -5.27
CA THR A 492 -17.49 -17.35 -4.63
C THR A 492 -18.85 -17.03 -5.24
N GLY A 493 -18.89 -16.18 -6.27
CA GLY A 493 -20.07 -15.91 -7.08
C GLY A 493 -19.76 -14.98 -8.25
N GLY A 494 -20.77 -14.63 -9.04
CA GLY A 494 -20.66 -13.73 -10.19
C GLY A 494 -20.18 -14.40 -11.47
N LYS A 495 -19.98 -13.58 -12.50
CA LYS A 495 -19.46 -13.96 -13.82
C LYS A 495 -18.06 -13.37 -14.01
N ILE A 496 -17.06 -14.23 -14.16
CA ILE A 496 -15.66 -13.87 -14.36
C ILE A 496 -15.27 -14.38 -15.76
N LEU A 497 -15.28 -13.47 -16.74
CA LEU A 497 -15.12 -13.77 -18.16
C LEU A 497 -13.80 -13.19 -18.64
N LEU A 498 -12.71 -13.96 -18.56
CA LEU A 498 -11.36 -13.47 -18.84
C LEU A 498 -10.82 -13.87 -20.23
N ASN A 499 -11.64 -14.49 -21.08
CA ASN A 499 -11.24 -14.95 -22.40
C ASN A 499 -11.72 -14.04 -23.55
N ASN A 500 -12.16 -12.80 -23.27
CA ASN A 500 -12.63 -11.92 -24.33
C ASN A 500 -11.47 -11.32 -25.15
N ALA A 501 -10.27 -11.15 -24.58
CA ALA A 501 -9.11 -10.70 -25.33
C ALA A 501 -8.75 -11.63 -26.50
N ARG A 502 -8.64 -11.08 -27.71
CA ARG A 502 -8.08 -11.78 -28.88
C ARG A 502 -6.56 -11.97 -28.76
N ASP A 503 -5.96 -12.54 -29.80
CA ASP A 503 -4.51 -12.66 -29.97
C ASP A 503 -3.86 -13.42 -28.77
N ASP A 504 -2.72 -12.93 -28.26
CA ASP A 504 -2.03 -13.44 -27.05
C ASP A 504 -2.98 -13.64 -25.85
N GLY A 505 -4.08 -12.87 -25.78
CA GLY A 505 -5.03 -12.88 -24.69
C GLY A 505 -4.62 -12.05 -23.47
N SER A 506 -5.45 -12.18 -22.43
CA SER A 506 -5.24 -11.61 -21.11
C SER A 506 -4.41 -12.52 -20.20
N PHE A 507 -3.97 -12.00 -19.05
CA PHE A 507 -3.06 -12.70 -18.14
C PHE A 507 -3.47 -12.55 -16.67
N ILE A 508 -3.42 -13.64 -15.90
CA ILE A 508 -3.33 -13.63 -14.43
C ILE A 508 -1.91 -14.07 -14.04
N ASN A 509 -1.20 -13.21 -13.31
CA ASN A 509 0.10 -13.51 -12.73
C ASN A 509 -0.01 -13.54 -11.19
N MET A 510 0.07 -14.73 -10.59
CA MET A 510 0.24 -14.86 -9.14
C MET A 510 1.71 -14.62 -8.83
N MET A 511 2.04 -13.48 -8.21
CA MET A 511 3.43 -12.96 -8.17
C MET A 511 3.81 -12.14 -6.92
N GLY A 512 5.10 -11.83 -6.78
CA GLY A 512 5.65 -11.07 -5.65
C GLY A 512 6.07 -11.94 -4.46
N MET A 513 7.21 -11.59 -3.83
CA MET A 513 7.84 -12.39 -2.78
C MET A 513 7.31 -12.13 -1.37
N GLU A 514 6.57 -11.04 -1.15
CA GLU A 514 6.17 -10.59 0.19
C GLU A 514 5.11 -11.51 0.84
N ASN A 515 4.21 -12.07 0.04
CA ASN A 515 3.40 -13.22 0.44
C ASN A 515 3.69 -14.43 -0.47
N PRO A 516 4.63 -15.33 -0.12
CA PRO A 516 4.99 -16.46 -0.99
C PRO A 516 3.90 -17.54 -1.07
N ARG A 517 2.88 -17.53 -0.20
CA ARG A 517 1.82 -18.55 -0.16
C ARG A 517 0.45 -17.91 -0.35
N VAL A 518 -0.21 -18.23 -1.45
CA VAL A 518 -1.54 -17.70 -1.78
C VAL A 518 -2.57 -18.82 -1.84
N ARG A 519 -3.79 -18.56 -1.39
CA ARG A 519 -4.95 -19.45 -1.53
C ARG A 519 -5.75 -19.04 -2.76
N TRP A 520 -6.10 -20.01 -3.60
CA TRP A 520 -7.13 -19.87 -4.63
C TRP A 520 -8.38 -20.58 -4.13
N THR A 521 -9.39 -19.81 -3.73
CA THR A 521 -10.67 -20.33 -3.26
C THR A 521 -11.73 -20.10 -4.33
N GLN A 522 -12.33 -21.16 -4.86
CA GLN A 522 -13.41 -21.03 -5.84
C GLN A 522 -14.55 -22.03 -5.56
N SER A 523 -15.78 -21.54 -5.67
CA SER A 523 -17.01 -22.35 -5.52
C SER A 523 -17.80 -22.42 -6.83
N ASP A 524 -18.66 -23.42 -6.98
CA ASP A 524 -19.45 -23.64 -8.20
C ASP A 524 -20.49 -22.54 -8.49
N LYS A 525 -20.74 -21.65 -7.53
CA LYS A 525 -21.58 -20.45 -7.73
C LYS A 525 -20.91 -19.38 -8.59
N ALA A 526 -19.59 -19.43 -8.78
CA ALA A 526 -18.85 -18.52 -9.64
C ALA A 526 -18.73 -19.10 -11.06
N GLN A 527 -19.24 -18.38 -12.05
CA GLN A 527 -19.07 -18.71 -13.47
C GLN A 527 -17.72 -18.16 -13.91
N VAL A 528 -16.68 -19.00 -14.00
CA VAL A 528 -15.29 -18.57 -14.23
C VAL A 528 -14.72 -19.20 -15.50
N GLU A 529 -14.40 -18.34 -16.47
CA GLU A 529 -13.58 -18.66 -17.64
C GLU A 529 -12.25 -17.91 -17.53
N LEU A 530 -11.14 -18.64 -17.55
CA LEU A 530 -9.80 -18.13 -17.27
C LEU A 530 -8.98 -17.89 -18.54
N CYS A 531 -8.21 -16.81 -18.48
CA CYS A 531 -7.21 -16.42 -19.47
C CYS A 531 -5.91 -17.23 -19.31
N ASN A 532 -4.77 -16.70 -19.78
CA ASN A 532 -3.48 -17.28 -19.45
C ASN A 532 -3.16 -17.09 -17.97
N VAL A 533 -2.87 -18.17 -17.25
CA VAL A 533 -2.62 -18.14 -15.81
C VAL A 533 -1.18 -18.56 -15.52
N SER A 534 -0.43 -17.73 -14.81
CA SER A 534 0.96 -18.00 -14.42
C SER A 534 1.12 -18.02 -12.90
N VAL A 535 1.57 -19.16 -12.36
CA VAL A 535 2.17 -19.22 -11.02
C VAL A 535 3.64 -18.83 -11.17
N LYS A 536 4.01 -17.61 -10.76
CA LYS A 536 5.39 -17.10 -10.92
C LYS A 536 6.38 -17.79 -9.96
N PRO A 537 7.70 -17.73 -10.24
CA PRO A 537 8.72 -18.38 -9.42
C PRO A 537 8.62 -18.00 -7.95
N GLN A 538 8.94 -18.96 -7.07
CA GLN A 538 8.89 -18.82 -5.60
C GLN A 538 7.48 -18.65 -4.99
N LYS A 539 6.40 -18.62 -5.79
CA LYS A 539 5.02 -18.69 -5.28
C LYS A 539 4.57 -20.13 -5.05
N GLU A 540 3.77 -20.32 -4.01
CA GLU A 540 3.02 -21.53 -3.73
C GLU A 540 1.52 -21.21 -3.74
N VAL A 541 0.75 -21.83 -4.64
CA VAL A 541 -0.70 -21.63 -4.77
C VAL A 541 -1.41 -22.83 -4.16
N PHE A 542 -2.34 -22.60 -3.24
CA PHE A 542 -3.14 -23.63 -2.56
C PHE A 542 -4.59 -23.56 -3.03
N LEU A 543 -5.05 -24.61 -3.74
CA LEU A 543 -6.45 -24.71 -4.13
C LEU A 543 -7.32 -25.02 -2.90
N LYS A 544 -8.46 -24.33 -2.84
CA LYS A 544 -9.52 -24.41 -1.83
C LYS A 544 -10.88 -24.24 -2.50
N GLY A 545 -11.94 -24.71 -1.85
CA GLY A 545 -13.27 -24.78 -2.48
C GLY A 545 -13.40 -26.05 -3.30
N ASN A 546 -13.65 -25.94 -4.60
CA ASN A 546 -14.01 -27.09 -5.45
C ASN A 546 -13.07 -27.34 -6.64
N LYS A 547 -12.58 -26.27 -7.29
CA LYS A 547 -11.71 -26.32 -8.49
C LYS A 547 -10.88 -25.04 -8.66
N LEU A 548 -9.94 -25.06 -9.60
CA LEU A 548 -9.47 -23.85 -10.28
C LEU A 548 -10.20 -23.78 -11.63
N GLY A 549 -10.77 -22.61 -11.95
CA GLY A 549 -11.72 -22.42 -13.06
C GLY A 549 -11.23 -22.83 -14.46
N GLU A 550 -12.15 -22.80 -15.43
CA GLU A 550 -11.90 -23.36 -16.76
C GLU A 550 -10.81 -22.56 -17.49
N ILE A 551 -9.65 -23.17 -17.73
CA ILE A 551 -8.65 -22.63 -18.64
C ILE A 551 -9.24 -22.70 -20.05
N ALA A 552 -9.49 -21.53 -20.64
CA ALA A 552 -10.22 -21.46 -21.91
C ALA A 552 -9.41 -22.01 -23.10
N GLU A 553 -10.11 -22.33 -24.19
CA GLU A 553 -9.47 -22.81 -25.42
C GLU A 553 -8.42 -21.80 -25.93
N GLY A 554 -7.27 -22.32 -26.38
CA GLY A 554 -6.13 -21.49 -26.81
C GLY A 554 -5.36 -20.82 -25.68
N ARG A 555 -5.77 -20.93 -24.40
CA ARG A 555 -5.07 -20.36 -23.24
C ARG A 555 -4.21 -21.37 -22.51
N ILE A 556 -3.26 -20.88 -21.71
CA ILE A 556 -2.33 -21.71 -20.96
C ILE A 556 -2.29 -21.39 -19.47
N MET A 557 -2.44 -22.41 -18.63
CA MET A 557 -1.99 -22.37 -17.23
C MET A 557 -0.55 -22.88 -17.14
N THR A 558 0.36 -22.05 -16.65
CA THR A 558 1.77 -22.40 -16.42
C THR A 558 2.10 -22.35 -14.93
N VAL A 559 2.68 -23.44 -14.42
CA VAL A 559 3.41 -23.43 -13.15
C VAL A 559 4.89 -23.26 -13.48
N GLU A 560 5.45 -22.09 -13.18
CA GLU A 560 6.81 -21.71 -13.61
C GLU A 560 7.92 -22.35 -12.76
N ARG A 561 9.16 -22.22 -13.21
CA ARG A 561 10.35 -22.74 -12.53
C ARG A 561 10.39 -22.29 -11.06
N ASN A 562 10.58 -23.23 -10.14
CA ASN A 562 10.57 -23.00 -8.68
C ASN A 562 9.23 -22.48 -8.10
N ALA A 563 8.13 -22.52 -8.86
CA ALA A 563 6.78 -22.31 -8.35
C ALA A 563 6.16 -23.64 -7.88
N LYS A 564 5.09 -23.57 -7.09
CA LYS A 564 4.33 -24.76 -6.62
C LYS A 564 2.83 -24.58 -6.77
N LEU A 565 2.16 -25.64 -7.22
CA LEU A 565 0.70 -25.74 -7.21
C LEU A 565 0.28 -26.89 -6.29
N TRP A 566 -0.54 -26.58 -5.29
CA TRP A 566 -1.08 -27.51 -4.31
C TRP A 566 -2.56 -27.74 -4.58
N CYS A 567 -2.90 -28.79 -5.34
CA CYS A 567 -4.24 -29.00 -5.86
C CYS A 567 -5.26 -29.55 -4.84
N ALA A 568 -4.79 -30.12 -3.72
CA ALA A 568 -5.57 -30.98 -2.84
C ALA A 568 -6.31 -32.05 -3.67
N THR A 569 -7.58 -32.33 -3.38
CA THR A 569 -8.46 -33.18 -4.21
C THR A 569 -9.11 -32.42 -5.37
N PHE A 570 -8.82 -31.13 -5.56
CA PHE A 570 -9.51 -30.25 -6.51
C PHE A 570 -8.89 -30.28 -7.89
N GLN A 571 -9.71 -30.04 -8.91
CA GLN A 571 -9.32 -30.17 -10.31
C GLN A 571 -8.90 -28.81 -10.89
N VAL A 572 -7.94 -28.84 -11.81
CA VAL A 572 -7.67 -27.78 -12.80
C VAL A 572 -8.30 -28.24 -14.11
N THR A 573 -9.26 -27.48 -14.64
CA THR A 573 -10.14 -27.91 -15.75
C THR A 573 -10.06 -26.97 -16.96
N GLY A 574 -10.62 -27.38 -18.10
CA GLY A 574 -10.91 -26.51 -19.24
C GLY A 574 -10.26 -26.94 -20.57
N GLN A 575 -10.69 -26.38 -21.70
CA GLN A 575 -10.23 -26.80 -23.03
C GLN A 575 -8.81 -26.32 -23.39
N GLY A 576 -8.22 -25.43 -22.59
CA GLY A 576 -6.86 -24.93 -22.79
C GLY A 576 -5.75 -25.91 -22.40
N LYS A 577 -4.54 -25.37 -22.24
CA LYS A 577 -3.32 -26.12 -21.93
C LYS A 577 -2.88 -25.95 -20.48
N PHE A 578 -2.52 -27.06 -19.82
CA PHE A 578 -1.72 -27.04 -18.59
C PHE A 578 -0.24 -27.32 -18.91
N MET A 579 0.66 -26.57 -18.29
CA MET A 579 2.11 -26.74 -18.44
C MET A 579 2.85 -26.63 -17.10
N LEU A 580 3.55 -27.71 -16.74
CA LEU A 580 4.44 -27.78 -15.58
C LEU A 580 5.89 -27.60 -16.05
N SER A 581 6.57 -26.57 -15.55
CA SER A 581 7.96 -26.26 -15.94
C SER A 581 8.99 -27.13 -15.20
N ASP A 582 10.21 -27.20 -15.73
CA ASP A 582 11.37 -27.75 -15.00
C ASP A 582 11.52 -27.08 -13.62
N TYR A 583 11.91 -27.85 -12.60
CA TYR A 583 12.01 -27.43 -11.19
C TYR A 583 10.71 -26.88 -10.56
N ALA A 584 9.59 -26.79 -11.28
CA ALA A 584 8.28 -26.54 -10.68
C ALA A 584 7.86 -27.72 -9.80
N THR A 585 6.88 -27.52 -8.92
CA THR A 585 6.31 -28.58 -8.08
C THR A 585 4.81 -28.69 -8.30
N LEU A 586 4.34 -29.88 -8.67
CA LEU A 586 2.92 -30.21 -8.67
C LEU A 586 2.63 -31.11 -7.47
N CYS A 587 1.77 -30.65 -6.57
CA CYS A 587 1.31 -31.43 -5.42
C CYS A 587 -0.11 -31.94 -5.69
N ILE A 588 -0.26 -33.27 -5.63
CA ILE A 588 -1.36 -34.07 -6.16
C ILE A 588 -2.06 -34.77 -5.00
N GLY A 589 -3.35 -34.50 -4.80
CA GLY A 589 -4.17 -35.11 -3.75
C GLY A 589 -5.38 -35.89 -4.26
N HIS A 590 -5.71 -35.80 -5.56
CA HIS A 590 -6.79 -36.59 -6.16
C HIS A 590 -6.47 -38.08 -6.13
N VAL A 591 -7.47 -38.93 -5.87
CA VAL A 591 -7.32 -40.39 -5.69
C VAL A 591 -6.71 -41.08 -6.91
N LYS A 592 -6.95 -40.54 -8.10
CA LYS A 592 -6.46 -41.04 -9.41
C LYS A 592 -5.18 -40.38 -9.91
N GLY A 593 -4.54 -39.56 -9.07
CA GLY A 593 -3.29 -38.89 -9.40
C GLY A 593 -3.44 -37.84 -10.49
N ILE A 594 -2.69 -37.99 -11.59
CA ILE A 594 -2.79 -37.16 -12.80
C ILE A 594 -2.78 -38.02 -14.07
N SER A 595 -3.38 -37.52 -15.14
CA SER A 595 -3.43 -38.21 -16.44
C SER A 595 -3.04 -37.30 -17.59
N SER A 596 -2.37 -37.84 -18.61
CA SER A 596 -2.14 -37.11 -19.88
C SER A 596 -3.34 -37.15 -20.83
N THR A 597 -4.27 -38.11 -20.68
CA THR A 597 -5.29 -38.41 -21.71
C THR A 597 -6.71 -38.69 -21.20
N SER A 598 -6.89 -39.08 -19.94
CA SER A 598 -8.21 -39.39 -19.36
C SER A 598 -8.73 -38.22 -18.52
N ASP A 599 -10.04 -38.04 -18.44
CA ASP A 599 -10.66 -36.98 -17.65
C ASP A 599 -10.83 -37.37 -16.18
N ASP A 600 -9.70 -37.72 -15.57
CA ASP A 600 -9.58 -38.14 -14.18
C ASP A 600 -8.22 -37.67 -13.61
N GLY A 601 -8.16 -37.40 -12.30
CA GLY A 601 -7.00 -36.81 -11.63
C GLY A 601 -7.13 -35.30 -11.36
N ASN A 602 -6.05 -34.70 -10.84
CA ASN A 602 -6.02 -33.27 -10.51
C ASN A 602 -5.96 -32.31 -11.71
N ILE A 603 -5.57 -32.78 -12.91
CA ILE A 603 -5.36 -31.94 -14.11
C ILE A 603 -6.18 -32.53 -15.26
N ILE A 604 -7.26 -31.84 -15.63
CA ILE A 604 -8.23 -32.23 -16.66
C ILE A 604 -8.38 -31.09 -17.66
N THR A 605 -7.28 -30.76 -18.35
CA THR A 605 -7.26 -29.75 -19.41
C THR A 605 -7.15 -30.38 -20.79
N GLY A 606 -7.63 -29.71 -21.84
CA GLY A 606 -7.62 -30.20 -23.22
C GLY A 606 -6.21 -30.53 -23.76
N GLN A 607 -5.19 -29.81 -23.30
CA GLN A 607 -3.78 -30.19 -23.50
C GLN A 607 -3.04 -30.21 -22.16
N ARG A 608 -2.09 -31.14 -21.99
CA ARG A 608 -1.37 -31.37 -20.73
C ARG A 608 0.11 -31.62 -21.01
N GLN A 609 1.00 -30.83 -20.41
CA GLN A 609 2.45 -30.98 -20.54
C GLN A 609 3.11 -31.04 -19.17
N PHE A 610 3.63 -32.22 -18.83
CA PHE A 610 4.34 -32.50 -17.58
C PHE A 610 5.85 -32.53 -17.84
N SER A 611 6.65 -31.70 -17.15
CA SER A 611 8.10 -31.68 -17.34
C SER A 611 8.79 -32.86 -16.66
N SER A 612 9.74 -33.48 -17.34
CA SER A 612 10.63 -34.49 -16.77
C SER A 612 11.64 -33.93 -15.77
N GLY A 613 11.85 -32.60 -15.79
CA GLY A 613 12.64 -31.86 -14.80
C GLY A 613 11.83 -31.36 -13.59
N ALA A 614 10.53 -31.67 -13.50
CA ALA A 614 9.66 -31.21 -12.42
C ALA A 614 9.59 -32.17 -11.22
N ASN A 615 9.08 -31.65 -10.10
CA ASN A 615 8.92 -32.37 -8.84
C ASN A 615 7.43 -32.73 -8.63
N TYR A 616 7.14 -33.97 -8.25
CA TYR A 616 5.79 -34.50 -8.09
C TYR A 616 5.58 -34.94 -6.64
N VAL A 617 4.55 -34.41 -5.98
CA VAL A 617 4.30 -34.63 -4.54
C VAL A 617 2.91 -35.22 -4.32
N TYR A 618 2.83 -36.48 -3.90
CA TYR A 618 1.57 -37.14 -3.58
C TYR A 618 1.26 -36.98 -2.09
N TYR A 619 0.11 -36.37 -1.77
CA TYR A 619 -0.25 -35.95 -0.41
C TYR A 619 -1.74 -36.12 -0.12
N MET A 620 -2.26 -35.45 0.93
CA MET A 620 -3.61 -35.61 1.50
C MET A 620 -3.86 -37.00 2.11
N ASN A 621 -4.95 -37.13 2.89
CA ASN A 621 -5.38 -38.40 3.50
C ASN A 621 -5.84 -39.49 2.51
N THR A 622 -5.89 -39.17 1.21
CA THR A 622 -6.35 -40.04 0.12
C THR A 622 -5.57 -41.36 0.09
N THR A 623 -6.25 -42.50 0.21
CA THR A 623 -5.61 -43.83 0.17
C THR A 623 -6.58 -44.92 -0.34
N PRO A 624 -6.08 -45.92 -1.11
CA PRO A 624 -4.85 -45.83 -1.87
C PRO A 624 -4.95 -44.70 -2.90
N GLN A 625 -3.87 -43.95 -3.10
CA GLN A 625 -3.80 -42.94 -4.18
C GLN A 625 -2.98 -43.50 -5.34
N GLU A 626 -3.49 -43.43 -6.56
CA GLU A 626 -2.71 -43.77 -7.76
C GLU A 626 -1.78 -42.61 -8.15
N THR A 627 -0.62 -42.90 -8.75
CA THR A 627 0.15 -41.84 -9.43
C THR A 627 -0.59 -41.29 -10.64
N GLY A 628 -1.41 -42.14 -11.26
CA GLY A 628 -2.08 -41.86 -12.53
C GLY A 628 -1.13 -42.06 -13.71
N ARG A 629 -1.71 -42.11 -14.92
CA ARG A 629 -1.01 -42.44 -16.17
C ARG A 629 -0.71 -41.19 -16.98
N PHE A 630 0.52 -40.71 -16.90
CA PHE A 630 0.97 -39.52 -17.59
C PHE A 630 2.34 -39.71 -18.25
N SER A 631 2.57 -38.97 -19.33
CA SER A 631 3.82 -38.88 -20.06
C SER A 631 4.52 -37.55 -19.75
N THR A 632 5.85 -37.54 -19.90
CA THR A 632 6.71 -36.42 -19.51
C THR A 632 7.60 -35.94 -20.65
N PHE A 633 7.94 -34.65 -20.67
CA PHE A 633 8.75 -34.01 -21.72
C PHE A 633 9.99 -33.32 -21.13
N PRO A 634 11.17 -33.32 -21.80
CA PRO A 634 11.47 -33.99 -23.08
C PRO A 634 11.76 -35.49 -22.97
N LYS A 635 11.86 -36.05 -21.75
CA LYS A 635 12.10 -37.48 -21.55
C LYS A 635 10.84 -38.15 -20.99
N GLU A 636 10.27 -39.09 -21.74
CA GLU A 636 9.11 -39.87 -21.31
C GLU A 636 9.46 -40.77 -20.12
N GLY A 637 8.47 -41.07 -19.27
CA GLY A 637 8.62 -41.87 -18.05
C GLY A 637 9.65 -41.33 -17.04
N THR A 638 10.11 -40.09 -17.18
CA THR A 638 11.21 -39.52 -16.39
C THR A 638 10.71 -38.35 -15.56
N ILE A 639 11.07 -38.29 -14.29
CA ILE A 639 10.77 -37.17 -13.38
C ILE A 639 12.01 -36.75 -12.58
N ARG A 640 12.00 -35.53 -12.02
CA ARG A 640 13.11 -35.07 -11.17
C ARG A 640 13.01 -35.69 -9.78
N ASN A 641 11.92 -35.39 -9.09
CA ASN A 641 11.68 -35.84 -7.72
C ASN A 641 10.29 -36.44 -7.57
N LEU A 642 10.22 -37.56 -6.83
CA LEU A 642 8.98 -38.17 -6.36
C LEU A 642 8.92 -38.06 -4.84
N THR A 643 7.93 -37.34 -4.31
CA THR A 643 7.73 -37.23 -2.85
C THR A 643 6.38 -37.80 -2.44
N ILE A 644 6.38 -38.72 -1.48
CA ILE A 644 5.17 -39.22 -0.82
C ILE A 644 5.08 -38.54 0.54
N LYS A 645 3.99 -37.81 0.79
CA LYS A 645 3.77 -36.99 1.98
C LYS A 645 2.32 -37.12 2.45
N LYS A 646 1.97 -38.31 2.89
CA LYS A 646 0.65 -38.63 3.47
C LYS A 646 0.48 -38.06 4.86
N GLU A 647 -0.71 -38.24 5.43
CA GLU A 647 -1.04 -37.80 6.79
C GLU A 647 -0.74 -38.90 7.82
N ASN A 648 -0.89 -40.17 7.44
CA ASN A 648 -0.64 -41.34 8.30
C ASN A 648 0.24 -42.41 7.62
N PRO A 649 0.96 -43.26 8.39
CA PRO A 649 1.81 -44.33 7.83
C PRO A 649 1.06 -45.40 7.04
N SER A 650 -0.22 -45.65 7.37
CA SER A 650 -1.05 -46.66 6.71
C SER A 650 -1.64 -46.23 5.36
N GLN A 651 -1.35 -45.00 4.91
CA GLN A 651 -1.83 -44.47 3.64
C GLN A 651 -0.81 -44.73 2.54
N SER A 652 -1.22 -45.35 1.43
CA SER A 652 -0.33 -45.75 0.35
C SER A 652 -0.51 -44.91 -0.91
N VAL A 653 0.56 -44.85 -1.70
CA VAL A 653 0.54 -44.42 -3.11
C VAL A 653 0.93 -45.61 -3.97
N ILE A 654 0.14 -45.91 -5.01
CA ILE A 654 0.36 -47.01 -5.94
C ILE A 654 0.84 -46.45 -7.28
N LEU A 655 1.96 -46.98 -7.81
CA LEU A 655 2.42 -46.62 -9.15
C LEU A 655 1.42 -47.08 -10.23
N SER A 656 1.23 -46.26 -11.26
CA SER A 656 0.35 -46.55 -12.41
C SER A 656 1.11 -46.71 -13.73
N SER A 657 2.43 -46.53 -13.70
CA SER A 657 3.38 -46.63 -14.81
C SER A 657 4.81 -46.78 -14.28
N ASP A 658 5.73 -47.23 -15.13
CA ASP A 658 7.17 -47.20 -14.84
C ASP A 658 7.69 -45.76 -14.74
N PHE A 659 8.62 -45.49 -13.82
CA PHE A 659 9.29 -44.20 -13.66
C PHE A 659 10.81 -44.31 -13.49
N PHE A 660 11.53 -43.41 -14.16
CA PHE A 660 12.92 -43.07 -13.88
C PHE A 660 12.99 -41.73 -13.13
N VAL A 661 13.56 -41.75 -11.93
CA VAL A 661 13.72 -40.57 -11.06
C VAL A 661 15.18 -40.10 -11.14
N THR A 662 15.40 -38.83 -11.46
CA THR A 662 16.74 -38.30 -11.76
C THR A 662 17.47 -37.61 -10.60
N ASP A 663 16.80 -37.43 -9.45
CA ASP A 663 17.36 -36.74 -8.28
C ASP A 663 17.01 -37.49 -6.99
N GLN A 664 15.75 -37.44 -6.52
CA GLN A 664 15.35 -38.05 -5.25
C GLN A 664 13.94 -38.68 -5.26
N VAL A 665 13.84 -39.90 -4.73
CA VAL A 665 12.59 -40.45 -4.17
C VAL A 665 12.59 -40.19 -2.66
N LYS A 666 11.51 -39.60 -2.13
CA LYS A 666 11.36 -39.30 -0.70
C LYS A 666 9.99 -39.71 -0.18
N VAL A 667 9.95 -40.77 0.63
CA VAL A 667 8.78 -41.10 1.46
C VAL A 667 8.93 -40.38 2.80
N SER A 668 8.07 -39.40 3.06
CA SER A 668 8.07 -38.61 4.30
C SER A 668 7.04 -39.11 5.31
N MET A 669 5.94 -39.68 4.81
CA MET A 669 4.84 -40.29 5.56
C MET A 669 3.98 -41.09 4.57
N GLY A 670 3.45 -42.23 5.00
CA GLY A 670 2.76 -43.20 4.15
C GLY A 670 3.71 -44.22 3.52
N ASP A 671 3.18 -45.02 2.59
CA ASP A 671 3.92 -46.05 1.84
C ASP A 671 3.87 -45.84 0.31
N LEU A 672 4.79 -46.46 -0.42
CA LEU A 672 4.90 -46.43 -1.88
C LEU A 672 4.88 -47.84 -2.46
N ASP A 673 3.69 -48.31 -2.82
CA ASP A 673 3.50 -49.57 -3.53
C ASP A 673 3.85 -49.40 -5.02
N LYS A 674 4.70 -50.30 -5.53
CA LYS A 674 5.11 -50.32 -6.93
C LYS A 674 4.19 -51.18 -7.79
N GLY A 675 3.41 -52.08 -7.19
CA GLY A 675 2.66 -53.11 -7.92
C GLY A 675 3.56 -53.85 -8.92
N ASN A 676 3.15 -53.85 -10.18
CA ASN A 676 3.89 -54.47 -11.28
C ASN A 676 4.86 -53.50 -12.00
N TYR A 677 5.03 -52.27 -11.51
CA TYR A 677 5.78 -51.20 -12.19
C TYR A 677 7.20 -51.01 -11.63
N LYS A 678 8.10 -50.51 -12.47
CA LYS A 678 9.49 -50.23 -12.11
C LYS A 678 9.65 -48.79 -11.63
N LEU A 679 10.36 -48.63 -10.52
CA LEU A 679 10.85 -47.34 -10.03
C LEU A 679 12.37 -47.39 -9.98
N SER A 680 13.00 -46.74 -10.95
CA SER A 680 14.45 -46.63 -11.07
C SER A 680 14.91 -45.25 -10.61
N LEU A 681 16.08 -45.18 -9.98
CA LEU A 681 16.73 -43.92 -9.58
C LEU A 681 18.05 -43.79 -10.35
N SER A 682 18.50 -42.58 -10.63
CA SER A 682 19.88 -42.36 -11.11
C SER A 682 20.91 -42.83 -10.08
N ASP A 683 21.90 -43.61 -10.49
CA ASP A 683 22.92 -44.14 -9.58
C ASP A 683 23.69 -43.02 -8.87
N MET A 684 23.56 -42.99 -7.53
CA MET A 684 24.32 -42.14 -6.62
C MET A 684 25.79 -42.59 -6.45
N SER A 685 26.48 -42.93 -7.55
CA SER A 685 27.89 -43.37 -7.48
C SER A 685 28.68 -43.23 -8.79
N GLN A 686 29.33 -42.08 -8.98
CA GLN A 686 30.70 -42.05 -9.53
C GLN A 686 31.54 -41.00 -8.80
N LYS A 687 32.03 -41.38 -7.63
CA LYS A 687 33.28 -40.83 -7.08
C LYS A 687 34.14 -41.93 -6.44
N ASN A 688 34.30 -43.02 -7.19
CA ASN A 688 35.42 -43.93 -6.96
C ASN A 688 36.70 -43.15 -7.26
N ASN A 689 37.34 -42.65 -6.20
CA ASN A 689 38.73 -42.24 -6.30
C ASN A 689 39.54 -43.49 -6.68
N LEU A 690 40.08 -43.50 -7.89
CA LEU A 690 41.34 -44.19 -8.13
C LEU A 690 42.36 -43.62 -7.14
N VAL A 691 42.98 -44.49 -6.34
CA VAL A 691 44.43 -44.57 -6.05
C VAL A 691 44.63 -45.54 -4.89
N ASN A 692 45.36 -46.62 -5.20
CA ASN A 692 45.97 -47.64 -4.33
C ASN A 692 45.02 -48.51 -3.49
#